data_AF-A0A3D8SB29-F1
#
_entry.id   AF-A0A3D8SB29-F1
#
_cell.length_a   1.000
_cell.length_b   1.000
_cell.length_c   1.000
_cell.angle_alpha   90.00
_cell.angle_beta   90.00
_cell.angle_gamma   90.00
#
_symmetry.space_group_name_H-M   'P 1'
#
loop_
_entity.id
_entity.type
_entity.pdbx_description
1 polymer ?
#
loop_
_entity_poly.entity_id
_entity_poly.type
_entity_poly.pdbx_seq_one_letter_code
_entity_poly.pdbx_strand_id
1 'polypeptide(L)'
;MQEALNEEEGRRCLLLDQPRPEPVAQLPPKPSPSADLAHPQAEYDDNYDLEDLYDAEKDASKGPQESAREDWRRILFWIVTSVTAVLSSKLLMVNYDYHYRALALHYWNVHPTDFCLALTIALRSFVVLGLAYVLALYTADEPKAEENILWNYLQGSRRGTPWPVATWLAMFPAALMAAVSLPMFMMGVLHMPSLPVLVMLFPLAHATEALLSFITCSVIGARFWLPMSALAIIAALAVVLRDEYRLLVQGLIWGPVSIISMGLSRGFFRIASECIGLQWNTATRRGAFHGFAIMTIIFGTFSSGIMAYFYEPGPDPTVEHQALSASTLILMIINTAAVVCTAFTGTFLLAYSPLFYDSATVGFSSVPLPVSEFLASTFASQISYIIAIFAAPTVLVSWVQVAAYSVAIMCLGGPSSLYKSFGSFNSPQRRDISNPGSGYTKLREASRPRKVIMLAPLFLMISFWTYLLTSIAEAPIAMLANQAAPSLDLAYQPKTRIEIVLSMYDESPESVASLIRDIKSTTYISSFPKQEVKTTVYTKHPTDDLEMLKSLTKAGSVIRLANLGREGGTYLRHIVHNWDELAEQTLFIQAGPHNKREILPRIESYLGANTGMLSLGEAGAVCDCLTCSDRWGWSDSFHVIPGLYSRVHPGNELCTPETQITISLKGQFIASGRRIRGISKDIYREMLEAIESEVGWSHDPQIVGSKGDTADNPIFGFTVERLWGLLLQCADPQIGAKCPSLLSGTLGFRRGGGIEDCACLD
;
A
#
# COMPACT_ATOMS: atom_id res chain seq x y z
N MET A 1 -45.84 -5.77 18.78
CA MET A 1 -46.95 -6.70 18.47
C MET A 1 -48.06 -5.98 17.69
N GLN A 2 -47.71 -5.21 16.65
CA GLN A 2 -48.67 -4.60 15.72
C GLN A 2 -47.98 -4.31 14.37
N GLU A 3 -47.12 -5.24 13.95
CA GLU A 3 -46.15 -5.07 12.86
C GLU A 3 -45.87 -6.44 12.19
N ALA A 4 -46.91 -7.27 12.11
CA ALA A 4 -46.82 -8.68 11.68
C ALA A 4 -48.03 -9.09 10.80
N LEU A 5 -48.60 -8.14 10.05
CA LEU A 5 -49.86 -8.32 9.30
C LEU A 5 -49.85 -7.69 7.89
N ASN A 6 -48.67 -7.48 7.29
CA ASN A 6 -48.53 -6.92 5.93
C ASN A 6 -47.61 -7.75 5.01
N GLU A 7 -47.35 -9.02 5.34
CA GLU A 7 -46.43 -9.90 4.55
C GLU A 7 -47.14 -11.07 3.84
N GLU A 8 -48.49 -11.07 3.78
CA GLU A 8 -49.28 -12.22 3.29
C GLU A 8 -50.00 -12.00 1.94
N GLU A 9 -49.83 -10.85 1.28
CA GLU A 9 -50.45 -10.57 -0.03
C GLU A 9 -49.50 -10.67 -1.24
N GLY A 10 -48.21 -10.95 -1.01
CA GLY A 10 -47.18 -11.10 -2.06
C GLY A 10 -47.02 -12.49 -2.67
N ARG A 11 -47.76 -13.52 -2.21
CA ARG A 11 -47.53 -14.94 -2.57
C ARG A 11 -48.67 -15.60 -3.38
N ARG A 12 -49.29 -14.88 -4.31
CA ARG A 12 -50.22 -15.45 -5.31
C ARG A 12 -50.00 -14.94 -6.74
N CYS A 13 -48.83 -15.23 -7.31
CA CYS A 13 -48.57 -15.10 -8.75
C CYS A 13 -47.43 -16.04 -9.19
N LEU A 14 -47.60 -17.36 -9.01
CA LEU A 14 -46.64 -18.38 -9.51
C LEU A 14 -47.26 -19.79 -9.57
N LEU A 15 -48.38 -19.93 -10.27
CA LEU A 15 -49.01 -21.21 -10.59
C LEU A 15 -49.86 -21.06 -11.86
N LEU A 16 -49.24 -21.32 -13.02
CA LEU A 16 -49.82 -21.80 -14.30
C LEU A 16 -48.83 -21.51 -15.45
N ASP A 17 -47.97 -22.49 -15.74
CA ASP A 17 -47.84 -23.02 -17.10
C ASP A 17 -46.94 -24.26 -17.07
N GLN A 18 -47.52 -25.43 -17.32
CA GLN A 18 -46.75 -26.63 -17.65
C GLN A 18 -46.50 -26.63 -19.16
N PRO A 19 -45.26 -26.85 -19.64
CA PRO A 19 -45.04 -27.05 -21.06
C PRO A 19 -45.78 -28.31 -21.52
N ARG A 20 -46.57 -28.18 -22.59
CA ARG A 20 -47.22 -29.33 -23.24
C ARG A 20 -46.14 -30.30 -23.75
N PRO A 21 -46.37 -31.62 -23.72
CA PRO A 21 -45.52 -32.55 -24.45
C PRO A 21 -45.64 -32.28 -25.94
N GLU A 22 -44.52 -32.03 -26.61
CA GLU A 22 -44.47 -31.98 -28.08
C GLU A 22 -44.80 -33.35 -28.68
N PRO A 23 -45.48 -33.40 -29.84
CA PRO A 23 -45.77 -34.66 -30.51
C PRO A 23 -44.48 -35.30 -31.03
N VAL A 24 -44.33 -36.60 -30.79
CA VAL A 24 -43.23 -37.41 -31.34
C VAL A 24 -43.28 -37.36 -32.87
N ALA A 25 -42.37 -36.60 -33.47
CA ALA A 25 -42.20 -36.55 -34.92
C ALA A 25 -41.74 -37.93 -35.43
N GLN A 26 -42.47 -38.46 -36.42
CA GLN A 26 -42.13 -39.74 -37.03
C GLN A 26 -40.83 -39.62 -37.85
N LEU A 27 -39.94 -40.59 -37.68
CA LEU A 27 -38.73 -40.72 -38.51
C LEU A 27 -39.12 -40.87 -39.99
N PRO A 28 -38.55 -40.07 -40.91
CA PRO A 28 -38.75 -40.28 -42.35
C PRO A 28 -38.07 -41.59 -42.81
N PRO A 29 -38.62 -42.27 -43.84
CA PRO A 29 -38.05 -43.52 -44.34
C PRO A 29 -36.69 -43.29 -45.00
N LYS A 30 -35.81 -44.31 -44.91
CA LYS A 30 -34.51 -44.34 -45.61
C LYS A 30 -34.71 -44.14 -47.12
N PRO A 31 -34.01 -43.19 -47.77
CA PRO A 31 -33.95 -43.14 -49.22
C PRO A 31 -33.13 -44.30 -49.77
N SER A 32 -33.60 -44.88 -50.88
CA SER A 32 -32.90 -45.88 -51.69
C SER A 32 -31.80 -45.24 -52.57
N PRO A 33 -30.72 -45.96 -52.90
CA PRO A 33 -29.62 -45.40 -53.69
C PRO A 33 -29.87 -45.49 -55.20
N SER A 34 -30.14 -44.36 -55.85
CA SER A 34 -30.08 -44.22 -57.33
C SER A 34 -30.13 -42.75 -57.77
N ALA A 35 -29.57 -42.49 -58.96
CA ALA A 35 -29.54 -41.22 -59.70
C ALA A 35 -28.52 -40.14 -59.25
N ASP A 36 -27.37 -40.16 -59.92
CA ASP A 36 -26.73 -39.04 -60.62
C ASP A 36 -26.85 -37.64 -60.01
N LEU A 37 -25.80 -37.25 -59.29
CA LEU A 37 -25.53 -35.86 -58.90
C LEU A 37 -24.46 -35.27 -59.82
N ALA A 38 -24.87 -34.36 -60.70
CA ALA A 38 -23.94 -33.53 -61.46
C ALA A 38 -23.16 -32.61 -60.51
N HIS A 39 -21.83 -32.61 -60.63
CA HIS A 39 -20.96 -31.69 -59.91
C HIS A 39 -21.31 -30.23 -60.25
N PRO A 40 -21.61 -29.37 -59.26
CA PRO A 40 -21.35 -27.95 -59.42
C PRO A 40 -19.81 -27.79 -59.43
N GLN A 41 -19.26 -27.22 -60.50
CA GLN A 41 -17.92 -26.67 -60.46
C GLN A 41 -17.95 -25.46 -59.54
N ALA A 42 -17.63 -25.67 -58.25
CA ALA A 42 -17.16 -24.60 -57.41
C ALA A 42 -15.82 -24.15 -58.01
N GLU A 43 -15.75 -22.88 -58.41
CA GLU A 43 -14.53 -22.22 -58.87
C GLU A 43 -13.57 -22.20 -57.68
N TYR A 44 -12.61 -23.13 -57.71
CA TYR A 44 -11.61 -23.29 -56.66
C TYR A 44 -10.55 -22.21 -56.92
N ASP A 45 -10.59 -21.15 -56.13
CA ASP A 45 -9.59 -20.08 -56.15
C ASP A 45 -8.27 -20.68 -55.63
N ASP A 46 -7.49 -21.30 -56.53
CA ASP A 46 -6.23 -22.01 -56.27
C ASP A 46 -5.09 -21.08 -55.79
N ASN A 47 -5.41 -19.82 -55.47
CA ASN A 47 -4.49 -18.81 -54.97
C ASN A 47 -4.43 -18.82 -53.43
N TYR A 48 -4.27 -20.02 -52.85
CA TYR A 48 -3.73 -20.15 -51.50
C TYR A 48 -2.24 -19.81 -51.56
N ASP A 49 -1.86 -18.64 -51.04
CA ASP A 49 -0.49 -18.14 -51.12
C ASP A 49 0.50 -19.14 -50.49
N LEU A 50 1.40 -19.66 -51.33
CA LEU A 50 2.44 -20.61 -50.91
C LEU A 50 3.37 -20.00 -49.84
N GLU A 51 3.44 -18.67 -49.74
CA GLU A 51 4.19 -17.95 -48.71
C GLU A 51 3.66 -18.21 -47.30
N ASP A 52 2.34 -18.23 -47.08
CA ASP A 52 1.74 -18.51 -45.75
C ASP A 52 2.11 -19.93 -45.24
N LEU A 53 2.13 -20.91 -46.15
CA LEU A 53 2.58 -22.27 -45.83
C LEU A 53 4.08 -22.36 -45.58
N TYR A 54 4.88 -21.61 -46.34
CA TYR A 54 6.34 -21.59 -46.22
C TYR A 54 6.80 -20.92 -44.92
N ASP A 55 6.19 -19.80 -44.53
CA ASP A 55 6.49 -19.14 -43.26
C ASP A 55 5.96 -19.94 -42.06
N ALA A 56 4.80 -20.62 -42.18
CA ALA A 56 4.35 -21.56 -41.15
C ALA A 56 5.31 -22.75 -40.94
N GLU A 57 5.89 -23.31 -42.01
CA GLU A 57 6.89 -24.38 -41.91
C GLU A 57 8.23 -23.86 -41.37
N LYS A 58 8.64 -22.66 -41.76
CA LYS A 58 9.85 -21.98 -41.28
C LYS A 58 9.76 -21.60 -39.80
N ASP A 59 8.61 -21.15 -39.30
CA ASP A 59 8.40 -20.92 -37.88
C ASP A 59 8.24 -22.21 -37.08
N ALA A 60 7.68 -23.28 -37.68
CA ALA A 60 7.76 -24.63 -37.09
C ALA A 60 9.20 -25.17 -37.03
N SER A 61 10.12 -24.67 -37.86
CA SER A 61 11.54 -25.04 -37.85
C SER A 61 12.37 -24.34 -36.76
N LYS A 62 11.91 -23.19 -36.24
CA LYS A 62 12.48 -22.57 -35.03
C LYS A 62 12.21 -23.51 -33.86
N GLY A 63 13.23 -24.29 -33.49
CA GLY A 63 13.07 -25.36 -32.52
C GLY A 63 12.48 -24.85 -31.19
N PRO A 64 11.70 -25.66 -30.44
CA PRO A 64 11.03 -25.24 -29.20
C PRO A 64 11.95 -24.62 -28.13
N GLN A 65 13.27 -24.83 -28.25
CA GLN A 65 14.30 -24.26 -27.40
C GLN A 65 14.54 -22.75 -27.65
N GLU A 66 14.33 -22.23 -28.87
CA GLU A 66 14.51 -20.81 -29.18
C GLU A 66 13.35 -19.97 -28.66
N SER A 67 12.11 -20.37 -28.97
CA SER A 67 10.89 -19.74 -28.40
C SER A 67 10.94 -19.70 -26.87
N ALA A 68 11.28 -20.81 -26.21
CA ALA A 68 11.42 -20.83 -24.75
C ALA A 68 12.52 -19.88 -24.23
N ARG A 69 13.59 -19.64 -25.01
CA ARG A 69 14.68 -18.72 -24.64
C ARG A 69 14.25 -17.25 -24.77
N GLU A 70 13.43 -16.93 -25.75
CA GLU A 70 12.84 -15.60 -25.96
C GLU A 70 11.83 -15.26 -24.87
N ASP A 71 10.95 -16.21 -24.51
CA ASP A 71 10.04 -16.09 -23.38
C ASP A 71 10.79 -15.78 -22.07
N TRP A 72 11.85 -16.52 -21.77
CA TRP A 72 12.67 -16.28 -20.57
C TRP A 72 13.36 -14.92 -20.56
N ARG A 73 13.83 -14.42 -21.72
CA ARG A 73 14.42 -13.08 -21.84
C ARG A 73 13.38 -11.99 -21.57
N ARG A 74 12.19 -12.12 -22.16
CA ARG A 74 11.06 -11.22 -21.95
C ARG A 74 10.64 -11.18 -20.49
N ILE A 75 10.49 -12.36 -19.86
CA ILE A 75 10.19 -12.51 -18.44
C ILE A 75 11.24 -11.82 -17.56
N LEU A 76 12.53 -12.04 -17.82
CA LEU A 76 13.60 -11.44 -17.02
C LEU A 76 13.60 -9.91 -17.15
N PHE A 77 13.46 -9.38 -18.36
CA PHE A 77 13.39 -7.93 -18.60
C PHE A 77 12.16 -7.31 -17.93
N TRP A 78 11.04 -8.00 -17.96
CA TRP A 78 9.82 -7.59 -17.26
C TRP A 78 9.99 -7.60 -15.73
N ILE A 79 10.63 -8.61 -15.14
CA ILE A 79 10.94 -8.67 -13.70
C ILE A 79 11.77 -7.44 -13.31
N VAL A 80 12.86 -7.19 -14.03
CA VAL A 80 13.77 -6.07 -13.75
C VAL A 80 13.04 -4.73 -13.84
N THR A 81 12.32 -4.49 -14.94
CA THR A 81 11.60 -3.21 -15.14
C THR A 81 10.47 -2.99 -14.14
N SER A 82 9.74 -4.04 -13.75
CA SER A 82 8.72 -3.95 -12.71
C SER A 82 9.30 -3.62 -11.33
N VAL A 83 10.38 -4.32 -10.94
CA VAL A 83 11.11 -4.08 -9.70
C VAL A 83 11.65 -2.64 -9.67
N THR A 84 12.29 -2.20 -10.76
CA THR A 84 12.78 -0.82 -10.89
C THR A 84 11.65 0.20 -10.81
N ALA A 85 10.50 -0.02 -11.47
CA ALA A 85 9.35 0.89 -11.42
C ALA A 85 8.82 1.07 -9.98
N VAL A 86 8.59 -0.03 -9.26
CA VAL A 86 8.07 0.01 -7.88
C VAL A 86 9.07 0.68 -6.92
N LEU A 87 10.34 0.31 -6.98
CA LEU A 87 11.39 0.86 -6.10
C LEU A 87 11.69 2.33 -6.40
N SER A 88 11.83 2.71 -7.68
CA SER A 88 12.07 4.11 -8.05
C SER A 88 10.88 5.01 -7.71
N SER A 89 9.64 4.49 -7.77
CA SER A 89 8.45 5.23 -7.30
C SER A 89 8.58 5.53 -5.80
N LYS A 90 8.95 4.53 -4.99
CA LYS A 90 9.13 4.70 -3.55
C LYS A 90 10.29 5.64 -3.20
N LEU A 91 11.43 5.51 -3.90
CA LEU A 91 12.60 6.38 -3.71
C LEU A 91 12.32 7.83 -4.11
N LEU A 92 11.57 8.07 -5.19
CA LEU A 92 11.11 9.42 -5.55
C LEU A 92 10.24 10.00 -4.43
N MET A 93 9.26 9.23 -3.95
CA MET A 93 8.35 9.71 -2.91
C MET A 93 9.07 9.98 -1.58
N VAL A 94 9.94 9.07 -1.12
CA VAL A 94 10.54 9.11 0.23
C VAL A 94 11.81 9.96 0.31
N ASN A 95 12.75 9.86 -0.64
CA ASN A 95 14.10 10.41 -0.44
C ASN A 95 14.29 11.87 -0.91
N TYR A 96 13.27 12.47 -1.52
CA TYR A 96 13.36 13.79 -2.14
C TYR A 96 12.31 14.79 -1.61
N ASP A 97 11.75 14.54 -0.42
CA ASP A 97 10.72 15.37 0.22
C ASP A 97 9.51 15.70 -0.70
N TYR A 98 9.17 14.82 -1.64
CA TYR A 98 7.91 14.90 -2.42
C TYR A 98 6.68 14.38 -1.66
N HIS A 99 6.77 14.44 -0.33
CA HIS A 99 5.71 14.21 0.63
C HIS A 99 5.44 15.51 1.38
N TYR A 100 4.23 16.06 1.22
CA TYR A 100 3.60 17.03 2.12
C TYR A 100 4.49 18.17 2.67
N ARG A 101 4.45 19.35 2.04
CA ARG A 101 5.03 20.56 2.63
C ARG A 101 3.98 21.35 3.45
N ALA A 102 3.25 20.61 4.27
CA ALA A 102 1.99 21.01 4.90
C ALA A 102 2.17 22.20 5.87
N LEU A 103 2.12 23.42 5.33
CA LEU A 103 1.99 24.61 6.17
C LEU A 103 0.58 24.66 6.77
N ALA A 104 0.51 24.58 8.10
CA ALA A 104 -0.74 24.49 8.82
C ALA A 104 -1.57 25.78 8.74
N LEU A 105 -2.78 25.68 8.16
CA LEU A 105 -3.90 26.58 8.43
C LEU A 105 -5.14 25.76 8.78
N HIS A 106 -5.22 25.32 10.04
CA HIS A 106 -6.24 24.38 10.50
C HIS A 106 -7.59 25.05 10.86
N TYR A 107 -7.91 26.23 10.32
CA TYR A 107 -9.19 26.90 10.52
C TYR A 107 -9.80 27.36 9.18
N TRP A 108 -10.85 26.64 8.76
CA TRP A 108 -11.76 26.92 7.62
C TRP A 108 -11.25 26.81 6.17
N ASN A 109 -11.66 25.72 5.51
CA ASN A 109 -12.19 25.65 4.13
C ASN A 109 -11.40 26.25 2.93
N VAL A 110 -10.09 26.49 3.02
CA VAL A 110 -9.25 26.78 1.84
C VAL A 110 -8.10 25.78 1.73
N HIS A 111 -7.82 25.34 0.51
CA HIS A 111 -7.00 24.16 0.21
C HIS A 111 -5.54 24.28 0.70
N PRO A 112 -5.02 23.31 1.48
CA PRO A 112 -3.57 23.20 1.71
C PRO A 112 -2.89 22.77 0.40
N THR A 113 -1.96 23.60 -0.09
CA THR A 113 -1.33 23.41 -1.40
C THR A 113 -0.02 22.61 -1.29
N ASP A 114 -0.16 21.29 -1.19
CA ASP A 114 0.97 20.36 -1.16
C ASP A 114 1.12 19.59 -2.47
N PHE A 115 2.31 19.67 -3.06
CA PHE A 115 2.71 18.81 -4.17
C PHE A 115 2.97 17.40 -3.66
N CYS A 116 1.94 16.55 -3.70
CA CYS A 116 2.25 15.20 -4.14
C CYS A 116 2.78 15.31 -5.60
N LEU A 117 3.67 14.41 -6.00
CA LEU A 117 4.05 14.21 -7.41
C LEU A 117 3.63 12.81 -7.89
N ALA A 118 2.90 12.06 -7.07
CA ALA A 118 2.45 10.70 -7.35
C ALA A 118 1.52 10.64 -8.57
N LEU A 119 0.59 11.59 -8.67
CA LEU A 119 -0.40 11.69 -9.74
C LEU A 119 0.22 12.35 -10.98
N THR A 120 1.12 13.32 -10.80
CA THR A 120 1.96 13.87 -11.88
C THR A 120 2.91 12.82 -12.48
N ILE A 121 3.48 11.92 -11.68
CA ILE A 121 4.28 10.77 -12.16
C ILE A 121 3.40 9.81 -12.96
N ALA A 122 2.18 9.50 -12.48
CA ALA A 122 1.21 8.70 -13.22
C ALA A 122 0.82 9.36 -14.56
N LEU A 123 0.53 10.67 -14.55
CA LEU A 123 0.23 11.48 -15.74
C LEU A 123 1.37 11.44 -16.75
N ARG A 124 2.60 11.73 -16.32
CA ARG A 124 3.80 11.65 -17.19
C ARG A 124 4.01 10.23 -17.73
N SER A 125 3.77 9.21 -16.92
CA SER A 125 3.83 7.81 -17.35
C SER A 125 2.83 7.49 -18.45
N PHE A 126 1.57 7.97 -18.36
CA PHE A 126 0.59 7.80 -19.44
C PHE A 126 0.96 8.59 -20.71
N VAL A 127 1.48 9.81 -20.58
CA VAL A 127 1.94 10.61 -21.73
C VAL A 127 3.09 9.92 -22.46
N VAL A 128 4.11 9.44 -21.73
CA VAL A 128 5.26 8.74 -22.34
C VAL A 128 4.84 7.35 -22.87
N LEU A 129 3.91 6.65 -22.21
CA LEU A 129 3.30 5.43 -22.74
C LEU A 129 2.60 5.69 -24.07
N GLY A 130 1.86 6.81 -24.19
CA GLY A 130 1.25 7.26 -25.45
C GLY A 130 2.27 7.50 -26.56
N LEU A 131 3.33 8.24 -26.28
CA LEU A 131 4.41 8.50 -27.24
C LEU A 131 5.12 7.20 -27.67
N ALA A 132 5.48 6.35 -26.72
CA ALA A 132 6.11 5.06 -26.98
C ALA A 132 5.19 4.12 -27.78
N TYR A 133 3.87 4.18 -27.56
CA TYR A 133 2.88 3.39 -28.29
C TYR A 133 2.72 3.86 -29.74
N VAL A 134 2.67 5.18 -29.97
CA VAL A 134 2.66 5.74 -31.33
C VAL A 134 3.96 5.40 -32.08
N LEU A 135 5.12 5.47 -31.40
CA LEU A 135 6.41 5.06 -31.97
C LEU A 135 6.42 3.56 -32.29
N ALA A 136 5.93 2.71 -31.39
CA ALA A 136 5.85 1.26 -31.61
C ALA A 136 5.00 0.92 -32.84
N LEU A 137 3.84 1.57 -33.01
CA LEU A 137 3.00 1.43 -34.21
C LEU A 137 3.77 1.84 -35.47
N TYR A 138 4.47 2.98 -35.44
CA TYR A 138 5.26 3.46 -36.59
C TYR A 138 6.44 2.54 -36.95
N THR A 139 7.05 1.88 -35.96
CA THR A 139 8.18 0.94 -36.19
C THR A 139 7.73 -0.49 -36.54
N ALA A 140 6.47 -0.84 -36.30
CA ALA A 140 5.93 -2.17 -36.53
C ALA A 140 5.29 -2.35 -37.92
N ASP A 141 5.16 -1.27 -38.71
CA ASP A 141 4.72 -1.37 -40.10
C ASP A 141 5.79 -2.04 -40.97
N GLU A 142 5.47 -3.23 -41.49
CA GLU A 142 6.19 -3.76 -42.64
C GLU A 142 5.96 -2.87 -43.87
N PRO A 143 7.01 -2.48 -44.61
CA PRO A 143 6.95 -1.39 -45.59
C PRO A 143 6.30 -1.77 -46.93
N LYS A 144 5.22 -2.56 -46.93
CA LYS A 144 4.52 -3.04 -48.14
C LYS A 144 2.99 -3.09 -48.06
N ALA A 145 2.38 -2.97 -46.88
CA ALA A 145 0.92 -2.83 -46.76
C ALA A 145 0.48 -1.35 -46.75
N GLU A 146 1.18 -0.51 -47.53
CA GLU A 146 0.86 0.91 -47.70
C GLU A 146 -0.51 1.09 -48.37
N GLU A 147 -1.56 1.20 -47.55
CA GLU A 147 -2.15 2.51 -47.33
C GLU A 147 -3.06 2.46 -46.10
N ASN A 148 -2.79 3.36 -45.14
CA ASN A 148 -3.80 3.88 -44.22
C ASN A 148 -4.40 2.90 -43.19
N ILE A 149 -3.64 2.11 -42.41
CA ILE A 149 -4.26 1.34 -41.29
C ILE A 149 -4.99 2.28 -40.29
N LEU A 150 -4.31 3.33 -39.79
CA LEU A 150 -4.92 4.29 -38.87
C LEU A 150 -6.06 5.08 -39.52
N TRP A 151 -5.90 5.47 -40.79
CA TRP A 151 -6.87 6.30 -41.50
C TRP A 151 -8.07 5.47 -42.01
N ASN A 152 -7.90 4.19 -42.35
CA ASN A 152 -8.99 3.24 -42.63
C ASN A 152 -9.73 2.85 -41.34
N TYR A 153 -9.07 2.83 -40.19
CA TYR A 153 -9.74 2.73 -38.88
C TYR A 153 -10.65 3.94 -38.62
N LEU A 154 -10.19 5.15 -38.93
CA LEU A 154 -10.95 6.39 -38.80
C LEU A 154 -11.99 6.59 -39.92
N GLN A 155 -11.76 6.04 -41.12
CA GLN A 155 -12.63 6.08 -42.30
C GLN A 155 -13.49 4.81 -42.47
N GLY A 156 -13.71 4.03 -41.40
CA GLY A 156 -14.35 2.70 -41.41
C GLY A 156 -15.81 2.60 -41.87
N SER A 157 -16.31 3.53 -42.69
CA SER A 157 -17.71 3.67 -43.11
C SER A 157 -18.02 3.21 -44.55
N ARG A 158 -17.02 2.78 -45.36
CA ARG A 158 -17.24 2.52 -46.81
C ARG A 158 -17.51 1.07 -47.25
N ARG A 159 -17.37 0.05 -46.39
CA ARG A 159 -17.58 -1.37 -46.78
C ARG A 159 -18.38 -2.21 -45.77
N GLY A 160 -19.48 -1.68 -45.23
CA GLY A 160 -20.57 -2.47 -44.63
C GLY A 160 -20.25 -3.32 -43.39
N THR A 161 -19.02 -3.32 -42.89
CA THR A 161 -18.63 -4.03 -41.67
C THR A 161 -19.22 -3.34 -40.44
N PRO A 162 -19.68 -4.10 -39.42
CA PRO A 162 -20.15 -3.51 -38.17
C PRO A 162 -19.03 -2.70 -37.52
N TRP A 163 -19.37 -1.52 -37.01
CA TRP A 163 -18.40 -0.50 -36.59
C TRP A 163 -17.42 -1.04 -35.51
N PRO A 164 -16.12 -0.64 -35.57
CA PRO A 164 -15.15 -0.97 -34.52
C PRO A 164 -15.56 -0.44 -33.12
N VAL A 165 -16.48 0.52 -33.08
CA VAL A 165 -17.12 1.00 -31.84
C VAL A 165 -17.70 -0.13 -30.99
N ALA A 166 -18.30 -1.18 -31.58
CA ALA A 166 -18.89 -2.27 -30.79
C ALA A 166 -17.83 -3.08 -30.01
N THR A 167 -16.68 -3.40 -30.65
CA THR A 167 -15.59 -4.13 -30.00
C THR A 167 -14.80 -3.24 -29.03
N TRP A 168 -14.72 -1.93 -29.30
CA TRP A 168 -14.12 -0.96 -28.38
C TRP A 168 -15.00 -0.74 -27.15
N LEU A 169 -16.33 -0.64 -27.29
CA LEU A 169 -17.27 -0.52 -26.16
C LEU A 169 -17.18 -1.72 -25.21
N ALA A 170 -16.95 -2.94 -25.72
CA ALA A 170 -16.69 -4.10 -24.88
C ALA A 170 -15.42 -3.96 -24.03
N MET A 171 -14.39 -3.29 -24.55
CA MET A 171 -13.11 -3.06 -23.87
C MET A 171 -13.11 -1.85 -22.91
N PHE A 172 -14.12 -0.98 -22.98
CA PHE A 172 -14.19 0.25 -22.18
C PHE A 172 -14.07 0.02 -20.66
N PRO A 173 -14.78 -0.94 -20.04
CA PRO A 173 -14.69 -1.15 -18.58
C PRO A 173 -13.28 -1.59 -18.15
N ALA A 174 -12.61 -2.40 -18.97
CA ALA A 174 -11.25 -2.83 -18.70
C ALA A 174 -10.27 -1.65 -18.76
N ALA A 175 -10.32 -0.88 -19.84
CA ALA A 175 -9.47 0.30 -20.05
C ALA A 175 -9.65 1.33 -18.92
N LEU A 176 -10.89 1.59 -18.50
CA LEU A 176 -11.18 2.51 -17.39
C LEU A 176 -10.63 2.02 -16.05
N MET A 177 -10.82 0.73 -15.72
CA MET A 177 -10.34 0.18 -14.45
C MET A 177 -8.82 0.23 -14.33
N ALA A 178 -8.08 -0.15 -15.38
CA ALA A 178 -6.63 -0.05 -15.30
C ALA A 178 -6.13 1.40 -15.42
N ALA A 179 -6.80 2.29 -16.17
CA ALA A 179 -6.48 3.73 -16.20
C ALA A 179 -6.53 4.38 -14.81
N VAL A 180 -7.46 3.95 -13.96
CA VAL A 180 -7.56 4.36 -12.54
C VAL A 180 -6.53 3.65 -11.66
N SER A 181 -6.10 2.43 -12.01
CA SER A 181 -5.20 1.63 -11.17
C SER A 181 -3.81 2.23 -10.97
N LEU A 182 -3.19 2.86 -11.98
CA LEU A 182 -1.86 3.47 -11.86
C LEU A 182 -1.81 4.66 -10.88
N PRO A 183 -2.64 5.72 -10.99
CA PRO A 183 -2.60 6.83 -10.03
C PRO A 183 -2.95 6.34 -8.62
N MET A 184 -3.92 5.43 -8.46
CA MET A 184 -4.20 4.81 -7.16
C MET A 184 -3.02 4.00 -6.62
N PHE A 185 -2.27 3.29 -7.46
CA PHE A 185 -1.09 2.54 -7.04
C PHE A 185 0.01 3.48 -6.57
N MET A 186 0.24 4.60 -7.27
CA MET A 186 1.19 5.62 -6.83
C MET A 186 0.78 6.22 -5.46
N MET A 187 -0.51 6.51 -5.24
CA MET A 187 -1.03 6.89 -3.92
C MET A 187 -0.90 5.77 -2.87
N GLY A 188 -0.96 4.50 -3.28
CA GLY A 188 -0.68 3.34 -2.43
C GLY A 188 0.79 3.27 -1.99
N VAL A 189 1.73 3.45 -2.92
CA VAL A 189 3.19 3.50 -2.66
C VAL A 189 3.53 4.67 -1.73
N LEU A 190 2.88 5.82 -1.95
CA LEU A 190 2.98 7.04 -1.14
C LEU A 190 2.53 6.75 0.31
N HIS A 191 1.31 6.26 0.50
CA HIS A 191 0.69 6.14 1.83
C HIS A 191 0.87 4.80 2.54
N MET A 192 1.59 3.84 1.95
CA MET A 192 1.99 2.60 2.63
C MET A 192 3.49 2.66 2.94
N PRO A 193 3.92 2.87 4.22
CA PRO A 193 5.33 2.90 4.59
C PRO A 193 6.03 1.58 4.26
N SER A 194 5.37 0.45 4.58
CA SER A 194 5.79 -0.91 4.26
C SER A 194 5.55 -1.25 2.79
N LEU A 195 6.50 -0.89 1.93
CA LEU A 195 6.52 -1.33 0.52
C LEU A 195 6.48 -2.87 0.39
N PRO A 196 7.15 -3.68 1.25
CA PRO A 196 6.99 -5.14 1.29
C PRO A 196 5.52 -5.60 1.33
N VAL A 197 4.68 -4.99 2.17
CA VAL A 197 3.27 -5.39 2.26
C VAL A 197 2.47 -4.99 1.02
N LEU A 198 2.69 -3.80 0.44
CA LEU A 198 2.03 -3.44 -0.82
C LEU A 198 2.31 -4.48 -1.92
N VAL A 199 3.56 -4.97 -1.98
CA VAL A 199 3.99 -6.00 -2.91
C VAL A 199 3.39 -7.39 -2.57
N MET A 200 3.21 -7.72 -1.29
CA MET A 200 2.51 -8.93 -0.88
C MET A 200 1.03 -8.97 -1.29
N LEU A 201 0.41 -7.82 -1.58
CA LEU A 201 -1.01 -7.75 -1.94
C LEU A 201 -1.31 -8.10 -3.41
N PHE A 202 -0.33 -8.19 -4.31
CA PHE A 202 -0.58 -8.47 -5.73
C PHE A 202 -1.40 -9.73 -6.07
N PRO A 203 -1.42 -10.83 -5.28
CA PRO A 203 -2.37 -11.93 -5.46
C PRO A 203 -3.85 -11.51 -5.42
N LEU A 204 -4.19 -10.37 -4.80
CA LEU A 204 -5.54 -9.83 -4.76
C LEU A 204 -6.11 -9.56 -6.16
N ALA A 205 -5.29 -9.08 -7.10
CA ALA A 205 -5.74 -8.82 -8.47
C ALA A 205 -6.25 -10.09 -9.17
N HIS A 206 -5.58 -11.23 -8.93
CA HIS A 206 -5.99 -12.53 -9.47
C HIS A 206 -7.24 -13.08 -8.76
N ALA A 207 -7.35 -12.86 -7.44
CA ALA A 207 -8.57 -13.21 -6.70
C ALA A 207 -9.77 -12.39 -7.21
N THR A 208 -9.57 -11.10 -7.50
CA THR A 208 -10.58 -10.21 -8.10
C THR A 208 -10.96 -10.65 -9.52
N GLU A 209 -9.99 -10.99 -10.39
CA GLU A 209 -10.26 -11.52 -11.74
C GLU A 209 -11.13 -12.79 -11.66
N ALA A 210 -10.76 -13.74 -10.78
CA ALA A 210 -11.47 -15.00 -10.61
C ALA A 210 -12.90 -14.81 -10.05
N LEU A 211 -13.09 -13.87 -9.12
CA LEU A 211 -14.41 -13.53 -8.58
C LEU A 211 -15.28 -12.81 -9.62
N LEU A 212 -14.73 -11.86 -10.39
CA LEU A 212 -15.46 -11.18 -11.46
C LEU A 212 -15.92 -12.20 -12.52
N SER A 213 -15.02 -13.07 -12.97
CA SER A 213 -15.32 -14.15 -13.91
C SER A 213 -16.40 -15.11 -13.38
N PHE A 214 -16.35 -15.46 -12.09
CA PHE A 214 -17.39 -16.27 -11.45
C PHE A 214 -18.76 -15.56 -11.46
N ILE A 215 -18.80 -14.28 -11.09
CA ILE A 215 -20.03 -13.48 -11.07
C ILE A 215 -20.64 -13.41 -12.48
N THR A 216 -19.87 -13.04 -13.50
CA THR A 216 -20.41 -12.87 -14.86
C THR A 216 -20.78 -14.20 -15.52
N CYS A 217 -20.01 -15.27 -15.34
CA CYS A 217 -20.36 -16.58 -15.87
C CYS A 217 -21.58 -17.22 -15.17
N SER A 218 -21.84 -16.87 -13.90
CA SER A 218 -23.07 -17.31 -13.21
C SER A 218 -24.34 -16.72 -13.83
N VAL A 219 -24.28 -15.48 -14.34
CA VAL A 219 -25.39 -14.83 -15.08
C VAL A 219 -25.65 -15.52 -16.42
N ILE A 220 -24.62 -16.11 -17.03
CA ILE A 220 -24.70 -16.84 -18.32
C ILE A 220 -25.18 -18.30 -18.13
N GLY A 221 -25.49 -18.72 -16.90
CA GLY A 221 -26.07 -20.04 -16.60
C GLY A 221 -25.07 -21.20 -16.57
N ALA A 222 -23.76 -20.92 -16.66
CA ALA A 222 -22.74 -21.94 -16.47
C ALA A 222 -22.65 -22.34 -14.99
N ARG A 223 -22.71 -23.65 -14.69
CA ARG A 223 -22.54 -24.18 -13.33
C ARG A 223 -21.09 -24.08 -12.85
N PHE A 224 -20.65 -22.87 -12.52
CA PHE A 224 -19.38 -22.65 -11.85
C PHE A 224 -19.49 -22.86 -10.35
N TRP A 225 -18.41 -23.38 -9.77
CA TRP A 225 -18.23 -23.46 -8.32
C TRP A 225 -17.52 -22.19 -7.85
N LEU A 226 -17.88 -21.70 -6.67
CA LEU A 226 -17.24 -20.53 -6.05
C LEU A 226 -15.71 -20.76 -5.98
N PRO A 227 -14.87 -19.83 -6.47
CA PRO A 227 -13.42 -20.02 -6.49
C PRO A 227 -12.85 -19.95 -5.06
N MET A 228 -12.86 -21.08 -4.35
CA MET A 228 -12.36 -21.20 -2.98
C MET A 228 -10.89 -20.74 -2.85
N SER A 229 -10.10 -20.84 -3.92
CA SER A 229 -8.74 -20.27 -3.99
C SER A 229 -8.73 -18.74 -3.87
N ALA A 230 -9.67 -18.04 -4.53
CA ALA A 230 -9.79 -16.58 -4.43
C ALA A 230 -10.18 -16.13 -3.01
N LEU A 231 -11.10 -16.84 -2.37
CA LEU A 231 -11.45 -16.59 -0.96
C LEU A 231 -10.27 -16.88 -0.01
N ALA A 232 -9.52 -17.96 -0.24
CA ALA A 232 -8.33 -18.28 0.54
C ALA A 232 -7.23 -17.21 0.37
N ILE A 233 -7.04 -16.69 -0.85
CA ILE A 233 -6.14 -15.56 -1.11
C ILE A 233 -6.59 -14.32 -0.34
N ILE A 234 -7.86 -13.92 -0.43
CA ILE A 234 -8.39 -12.74 0.27
C ILE A 234 -8.23 -12.89 1.79
N ALA A 235 -8.54 -14.07 2.35
CA ALA A 235 -8.35 -14.34 3.78
C ALA A 235 -6.87 -14.27 4.20
N ALA A 236 -5.96 -14.81 3.38
CA ALA A 236 -4.52 -14.74 3.64
C ALA A 236 -3.99 -13.29 3.55
N LEU A 237 -4.41 -12.51 2.57
CA LEU A 237 -4.00 -11.10 2.44
C LEU A 237 -4.61 -10.21 3.53
N ALA A 238 -5.80 -10.54 4.04
CA ALA A 238 -6.34 -9.90 5.23
C ALA A 238 -5.49 -10.17 6.49
N VAL A 239 -4.85 -11.34 6.59
CA VAL A 239 -3.84 -11.60 7.64
C VAL A 239 -2.58 -10.77 7.43
N VAL A 240 -2.09 -10.63 6.19
CA VAL A 240 -0.93 -9.77 5.87
C VAL A 240 -1.19 -8.32 6.29
N LEU A 241 -2.37 -7.77 5.98
CA LEU A 241 -2.77 -6.41 6.36
C LEU A 241 -3.01 -6.24 7.87
N ARG A 242 -3.57 -7.27 8.54
CA ARG A 242 -3.84 -7.21 9.98
C ARG A 242 -2.56 -7.15 10.81
N ASP A 243 -1.52 -7.85 10.36
CA ASP A 243 -0.24 -7.94 11.06
C ASP A 243 0.76 -6.87 10.57
N GLU A 244 0.36 -6.00 9.62
CA GLU A 244 1.13 -4.83 9.19
C GLU A 244 1.07 -3.74 10.26
N TYR A 245 2.21 -3.48 10.87
CA TYR A 245 2.35 -2.63 12.04
C TYR A 245 2.48 -1.12 11.71
N ARG A 246 2.79 -0.73 10.46
CA ARG A 246 2.81 0.67 9.99
C ARG A 246 1.62 1.01 9.08
N LEU A 247 0.46 0.38 9.28
CA LEU A 247 -0.71 0.61 8.44
C LEU A 247 -1.22 2.06 8.61
N LEU A 248 -1.45 2.76 7.50
CA LEU A 248 -2.09 4.08 7.47
C LEU A 248 -3.44 3.98 6.76
N VAL A 249 -4.42 4.80 7.15
CA VAL A 249 -5.78 4.77 6.58
C VAL A 249 -5.75 5.00 5.07
N GLN A 250 -4.98 5.99 4.59
CA GLN A 250 -4.82 6.27 3.16
C GLN A 250 -4.16 5.09 2.43
N GLY A 251 -3.14 4.43 3.01
CA GLY A 251 -2.50 3.26 2.42
C GLY A 251 -3.42 2.04 2.31
N LEU A 252 -4.27 1.84 3.32
CA LEU A 252 -5.30 0.78 3.33
C LEU A 252 -6.42 1.02 2.31
N ILE A 253 -6.67 2.28 1.92
CA ILE A 253 -7.61 2.62 0.84
C ILE A 253 -6.91 2.45 -0.51
N TRP A 254 -5.88 3.26 -0.80
CA TRP A 254 -5.31 3.37 -2.14
C TRP A 254 -4.57 2.10 -2.60
N GLY A 255 -3.82 1.44 -1.71
CA GLY A 255 -3.07 0.22 -2.03
C GLY A 255 -3.99 -0.91 -2.51
N PRO A 256 -4.87 -1.46 -1.66
CA PRO A 256 -5.82 -2.50 -2.04
C PRO A 256 -6.74 -2.11 -3.21
N VAL A 257 -7.27 -0.88 -3.24
CA VAL A 257 -8.17 -0.47 -4.34
C VAL A 257 -7.44 -0.40 -5.67
N SER A 258 -6.16 0.02 -5.71
CA SER A 258 -5.38 -0.03 -6.96
C SER A 258 -5.24 -1.45 -7.51
N ILE A 259 -4.93 -2.43 -6.64
CA ILE A 259 -4.71 -3.83 -7.02
C ILE A 259 -6.03 -4.53 -7.38
N ILE A 260 -7.13 -4.19 -6.70
CA ILE A 260 -8.48 -4.59 -7.09
C ILE A 260 -8.81 -4.04 -8.49
N SER A 261 -8.53 -2.76 -8.78
CA SER A 261 -8.75 -2.16 -10.10
C SER A 261 -7.92 -2.83 -11.20
N MET A 262 -6.67 -3.25 -10.92
CA MET A 262 -5.88 -4.09 -11.84
C MET A 262 -6.59 -5.42 -12.11
N GLY A 263 -7.11 -6.10 -11.07
CA GLY A 263 -7.83 -7.35 -11.20
C GLY A 263 -9.17 -7.24 -11.94
N LEU A 264 -9.92 -6.16 -11.70
CA LEU A 264 -11.14 -5.84 -12.44
C LEU A 264 -10.84 -5.59 -13.92
N SER A 265 -9.78 -4.83 -14.24
CA SER A 265 -9.33 -4.63 -15.62
C SER A 265 -9.10 -5.96 -16.34
N ARG A 266 -8.31 -6.87 -15.74
CA ARG A 266 -8.08 -8.22 -16.32
C ARG A 266 -9.38 -8.97 -16.57
N GLY A 267 -10.26 -9.02 -15.58
CA GLY A 267 -11.50 -9.80 -15.68
C GLY A 267 -12.41 -9.23 -16.76
N PHE A 268 -12.60 -7.91 -16.81
CA PHE A 268 -13.33 -7.26 -17.90
C PHE A 268 -12.67 -7.47 -19.27
N PHE A 269 -11.34 -7.38 -19.37
CA PHE A 269 -10.61 -7.62 -20.61
C PHE A 269 -10.79 -9.05 -21.12
N ARG A 270 -10.75 -10.02 -20.20
CA ARG A 270 -11.02 -11.44 -20.48
C ARG A 270 -12.45 -11.63 -20.96
N ILE A 271 -13.44 -11.13 -20.22
CA ILE A 271 -14.86 -11.24 -20.57
C ILE A 271 -15.12 -10.59 -21.94
N ALA A 272 -14.57 -9.39 -22.19
CA ALA A 272 -14.67 -8.72 -23.48
C ALA A 272 -14.03 -9.54 -24.62
N SER A 273 -12.86 -10.14 -24.37
CA SER A 273 -12.20 -11.03 -25.34
C SER A 273 -13.02 -12.30 -25.64
N GLU A 274 -13.63 -12.90 -24.63
CA GLU A 274 -14.51 -14.06 -24.76
C GLU A 274 -15.84 -13.71 -25.46
N CYS A 275 -16.41 -12.53 -25.19
CA CYS A 275 -17.60 -12.01 -25.87
C CYS A 275 -17.36 -11.63 -27.34
N ILE A 276 -16.18 -11.11 -27.67
CA ILE A 276 -15.76 -10.91 -29.07
C ILE A 276 -15.57 -12.27 -29.75
N GLY A 277 -15.10 -13.29 -29.02
CA GLY A 277 -15.25 -14.69 -29.42
C GLY A 277 -14.17 -15.23 -30.37
N LEU A 278 -14.07 -16.56 -30.40
CA LEU A 278 -13.03 -17.29 -31.15
C LEU A 278 -13.21 -17.30 -32.68
N GLN A 279 -14.36 -16.87 -33.20
CA GLN A 279 -14.66 -16.92 -34.64
C GLN A 279 -14.24 -15.66 -35.42
N TRP A 280 -13.71 -14.64 -34.73
CA TRP A 280 -13.37 -13.37 -35.38
C TRP A 280 -11.93 -13.38 -35.90
N ASN A 281 -11.75 -12.76 -37.08
CA ASN A 281 -10.44 -12.67 -37.72
C ASN A 281 -9.41 -11.97 -36.81
N THR A 282 -8.14 -12.36 -36.91
CA THR A 282 -7.02 -11.86 -36.10
C THR A 282 -6.95 -10.34 -36.08
N ALA A 283 -7.24 -9.70 -37.23
CA ALA A 283 -7.32 -8.26 -37.40
C ALA A 283 -8.32 -7.57 -36.44
N THR A 284 -9.49 -8.16 -36.16
CA THR A 284 -10.49 -7.55 -35.27
C THR A 284 -10.11 -7.69 -33.80
N ARG A 285 -9.52 -8.83 -33.42
CA ARG A 285 -8.98 -9.04 -32.06
C ARG A 285 -7.83 -8.07 -31.79
N ARG A 286 -6.90 -7.91 -32.75
CA ARG A 286 -5.85 -6.88 -32.73
C ARG A 286 -6.47 -5.48 -32.58
N GLY A 287 -7.53 -5.19 -33.33
CA GLY A 287 -8.32 -3.97 -33.23
C GLY A 287 -8.91 -3.64 -31.85
N ALA A 288 -9.48 -4.64 -31.18
CA ALA A 288 -10.02 -4.48 -29.83
C ALA A 288 -8.91 -4.20 -28.80
N PHE A 289 -7.75 -4.86 -28.93
CA PHE A 289 -6.59 -4.61 -28.08
C PHE A 289 -5.96 -3.23 -28.31
N HIS A 290 -5.89 -2.75 -29.56
CA HIS A 290 -5.51 -1.36 -29.84
C HIS A 290 -6.51 -0.37 -29.22
N GLY A 291 -7.82 -0.64 -29.32
CA GLY A 291 -8.86 0.17 -28.67
C GLY A 291 -8.68 0.23 -27.15
N PHE A 292 -8.46 -0.92 -26.51
CA PHE A 292 -8.14 -1.03 -25.08
C PHE A 292 -6.92 -0.18 -24.69
N ALA A 293 -5.81 -0.27 -25.44
CA ALA A 293 -4.60 0.48 -25.18
C ALA A 293 -4.77 2.01 -25.37
N ILE A 294 -5.46 2.43 -26.44
CA ILE A 294 -5.72 3.84 -26.72
C ILE A 294 -6.64 4.45 -25.67
N MET A 295 -7.77 3.79 -25.36
CA MET A 295 -8.69 4.24 -24.31
C MET A 295 -8.02 4.31 -22.94
N THR A 296 -7.20 3.30 -22.62
CA THR A 296 -6.34 3.28 -21.42
C THR A 296 -5.50 4.54 -21.29
N ILE A 297 -4.77 4.90 -22.35
CA ILE A 297 -3.82 6.03 -22.33
C ILE A 297 -4.59 7.35 -22.21
N ILE A 298 -5.71 7.49 -22.93
CA ILE A 298 -6.57 8.67 -22.87
C ILE A 298 -7.20 8.83 -21.48
N PHE A 299 -7.87 7.80 -20.97
CA PHE A 299 -8.51 7.83 -19.65
C PHE A 299 -7.49 7.97 -18.52
N GLY A 300 -6.31 7.34 -18.64
CA GLY A 300 -5.24 7.44 -17.65
C GLY A 300 -4.60 8.82 -17.59
N THR A 301 -4.38 9.45 -18.75
CA THR A 301 -3.93 10.84 -18.85
C THR A 301 -4.98 11.78 -18.25
N PHE A 302 -6.26 11.58 -18.58
CA PHE A 302 -7.36 12.42 -18.09
C PHE A 302 -7.60 12.24 -16.58
N SER A 303 -7.65 11.01 -16.07
CA SER A 303 -7.87 10.72 -14.65
C SER A 303 -6.69 11.20 -13.80
N SER A 304 -5.46 10.90 -14.21
CA SER A 304 -4.25 11.35 -13.50
C SER A 304 -4.10 12.87 -13.57
N GLY A 305 -4.45 13.50 -14.70
CA GLY A 305 -4.44 14.96 -14.85
C GLY A 305 -5.49 15.68 -14.00
N ILE A 306 -6.71 15.14 -13.93
CA ILE A 306 -7.76 15.66 -13.03
C ILE A 306 -7.37 15.45 -11.57
N MET A 307 -6.89 14.26 -11.20
CA MET A 307 -6.45 13.99 -9.84
C MET A 307 -5.28 14.90 -9.46
N ALA A 308 -4.27 15.06 -10.32
CA ALA A 308 -3.18 16.01 -10.10
C ALA A 308 -3.71 17.44 -9.95
N TYR A 309 -4.62 17.90 -10.81
CA TYR A 309 -5.18 19.25 -10.70
C TYR A 309 -5.90 19.53 -9.35
N PHE A 310 -6.63 18.54 -8.81
CA PHE A 310 -7.39 18.70 -7.55
C PHE A 310 -6.61 18.34 -6.27
N TYR A 311 -5.61 17.46 -6.34
CA TYR A 311 -4.86 16.96 -5.19
C TYR A 311 -3.36 17.35 -5.19
N GLU A 312 -2.84 17.84 -6.31
CA GLU A 312 -1.49 18.41 -6.48
C GLU A 312 -1.63 19.86 -7.00
N PRO A 313 -2.30 20.75 -6.24
CA PRO A 313 -2.65 22.10 -6.70
C PRO A 313 -1.40 22.87 -7.12
N GLY A 314 -1.52 23.65 -8.20
CA GLY A 314 -0.38 24.22 -8.92
C GLY A 314 0.58 25.09 -8.09
N PRO A 315 1.84 25.26 -8.54
CA PRO A 315 2.88 26.05 -7.88
C PRO A 315 2.35 27.40 -7.40
N ASP A 316 2.43 27.65 -6.09
CA ASP A 316 2.18 28.98 -5.53
C ASP A 316 3.24 29.92 -6.14
N PRO A 317 2.84 30.93 -6.93
CA PRO A 317 3.78 31.79 -7.63
C PRO A 317 4.64 32.65 -6.68
N THR A 318 4.35 32.66 -5.38
CA THR A 318 5.15 33.34 -4.35
C THR A 318 6.26 32.46 -3.75
N VAL A 319 6.21 31.13 -3.93
CA VAL A 319 7.23 30.22 -3.44
C VAL A 319 8.29 30.01 -4.51
N GLU A 320 9.53 30.45 -4.25
CA GLU A 320 10.65 30.18 -5.14
C GLU A 320 10.96 28.68 -5.17
N HIS A 321 10.43 28.00 -6.20
CA HIS A 321 10.62 26.57 -6.37
C HIS A 321 12.09 26.27 -6.67
N GLN A 322 12.77 25.62 -5.72
CA GLN A 322 14.07 25.01 -5.98
C GLN A 322 13.97 24.12 -7.22
N ALA A 323 14.85 24.37 -8.19
CA ALA A 323 14.91 23.58 -9.41
C ALA A 323 15.11 22.10 -9.06
N LEU A 324 14.34 21.21 -9.70
CA LEU A 324 14.45 19.76 -9.51
C LEU A 324 15.91 19.33 -9.62
N SER A 325 16.42 18.66 -8.59
CA SER A 325 17.81 18.20 -8.59
C SER A 325 18.07 17.28 -9.78
N ALA A 326 19.29 17.30 -10.33
CA ALA A 326 19.63 16.45 -11.47
C ALA A 326 19.44 14.96 -11.16
N SER A 327 19.70 14.52 -9.92
CA SER A 327 19.47 13.14 -9.48
C SER A 327 17.98 12.82 -9.38
N THR A 328 17.13 13.74 -8.93
CA THR A 328 15.66 13.59 -9.02
C THR A 328 15.24 13.39 -10.48
N LEU A 329 15.67 14.27 -11.38
CA LEU A 329 15.22 14.25 -12.77
C LEU A 329 15.61 12.94 -13.46
N ILE A 330 16.84 12.46 -13.21
CA ILE A 330 17.31 11.15 -13.66
C ILE A 330 16.42 10.03 -13.08
N LEU A 331 16.10 10.06 -11.79
CA LEU A 331 15.27 9.03 -11.17
C LEU A 331 13.81 9.06 -11.69
N MET A 332 13.25 10.23 -12.00
CA MET A 332 11.95 10.37 -12.66
C MET A 332 11.95 9.78 -14.07
N ILE A 333 13.03 9.99 -14.84
CA ILE A 333 13.20 9.40 -16.18
C ILE A 333 13.31 7.87 -16.07
N ILE A 334 14.13 7.35 -15.15
CA ILE A 334 14.26 5.91 -14.88
C ILE A 334 12.91 5.30 -14.48
N ASN A 335 12.17 5.95 -13.57
CA ASN A 335 10.86 5.50 -13.13
C ASN A 335 9.85 5.45 -14.28
N THR A 336 9.73 6.55 -15.03
CA THR A 336 8.80 6.65 -16.17
C THR A 336 9.13 5.60 -17.24
N ALA A 337 10.41 5.45 -17.59
CA ALA A 337 10.86 4.43 -18.53
C ALA A 337 10.60 3.01 -18.02
N ALA A 338 10.82 2.73 -16.73
CA ALA A 338 10.55 1.43 -16.13
C ALA A 338 9.05 1.09 -16.12
N VAL A 339 8.17 2.05 -15.80
CA VAL A 339 6.71 1.89 -15.88
C VAL A 339 6.26 1.60 -17.31
N VAL A 340 6.77 2.35 -18.30
CA VAL A 340 6.45 2.15 -19.71
C VAL A 340 6.95 0.79 -20.21
N CYS A 341 8.22 0.43 -19.96
CA CYS A 341 8.75 -0.89 -20.32
C CYS A 341 7.99 -2.04 -19.66
N THR A 342 7.55 -1.87 -18.40
CA THR A 342 6.69 -2.83 -17.70
C THR A 342 5.38 -3.05 -18.46
N ALA A 343 4.72 -1.97 -18.88
CA ALA A 343 3.45 -2.02 -19.62
C ALA A 343 3.57 -2.63 -21.03
N PHE A 344 4.70 -2.46 -21.72
CA PHE A 344 4.94 -3.10 -23.03
C PHE A 344 5.27 -4.59 -22.93
N THR A 345 6.08 -4.97 -21.94
CA THR A 345 6.71 -6.30 -21.91
C THR A 345 5.89 -7.32 -21.14
N GLY A 346 5.11 -6.87 -20.17
CA GLY A 346 4.47 -7.73 -19.18
C GLY A 346 3.19 -8.43 -19.62
N THR A 347 2.83 -9.42 -18.82
CA THR A 347 1.44 -9.87 -18.62
C THR A 347 0.91 -9.51 -17.23
N PHE A 348 1.78 -8.98 -16.37
CA PHE A 348 1.52 -8.17 -15.19
C PHE A 348 2.48 -6.94 -15.25
N LEU A 349 2.76 -6.10 -14.27
CA LEU A 349 2.23 -5.94 -12.91
C LEU A 349 1.14 -4.86 -12.90
N LEU A 350 1.37 -3.77 -13.63
CA LEU A 350 0.34 -2.85 -14.08
C LEU A 350 -0.39 -3.50 -15.27
N ALA A 351 -1.52 -4.14 -14.99
CA ALA A 351 -2.20 -5.01 -15.94
C ALA A 351 -2.89 -4.26 -17.08
N TYR A 352 -2.12 -3.98 -18.12
CA TYR A 352 -2.60 -3.93 -19.50
C TYR A 352 -2.11 -5.19 -20.20
N SER A 353 -2.96 -5.78 -21.05
CA SER A 353 -2.60 -6.97 -21.84
C SER A 353 -1.29 -6.76 -22.60
N PRO A 354 -0.53 -7.83 -22.89
CA PRO A 354 0.72 -7.70 -23.63
C PRO A 354 0.50 -6.91 -24.93
N LEU A 355 1.17 -5.75 -25.04
CA LEU A 355 1.14 -4.90 -26.23
C LEU A 355 1.94 -5.51 -27.40
N PHE A 356 2.60 -6.65 -27.17
CA PHE A 356 3.25 -7.48 -28.19
C PHE A 356 2.34 -8.62 -28.62
N TYR A 357 2.10 -8.73 -29.94
CA TYR A 357 0.94 -9.40 -30.53
C TYR A 357 1.19 -10.83 -31.06
N ASP A 358 2.41 -11.36 -30.95
CA ASP A 358 2.85 -12.50 -31.79
C ASP A 358 2.24 -13.87 -31.48
N SER A 359 1.65 -14.10 -30.29
CA SER A 359 0.99 -15.38 -30.02
C SER A 359 -0.48 -15.38 -30.48
N ALA A 360 -0.70 -15.79 -31.74
CA ALA A 360 -2.04 -16.10 -32.26
C ALA A 360 -2.80 -17.13 -31.38
N THR A 361 -2.07 -17.93 -30.61
CA THR A 361 -2.52 -19.09 -29.83
C THR A 361 -2.80 -18.83 -28.34
N VAL A 362 -3.06 -17.58 -27.91
CA VAL A 362 -3.57 -17.32 -26.53
C VAL A 362 -4.96 -17.96 -26.36
N GLY A 363 -4.98 -19.22 -25.93
CA GLY A 363 -6.20 -19.97 -25.65
C GLY A 363 -6.80 -19.57 -24.31
N PHE A 364 -7.71 -18.59 -24.31
CA PHE A 364 -8.45 -18.07 -23.14
C PHE A 364 -9.31 -19.09 -22.36
N SER A 365 -9.27 -20.37 -22.74
CA SER A 365 -9.78 -21.48 -21.94
C SER A 365 -9.28 -21.44 -20.49
N SER A 366 -9.98 -22.14 -19.58
CA SER A 366 -9.76 -22.14 -18.13
C SER A 366 -8.47 -22.87 -17.67
N VAL A 367 -7.41 -22.80 -18.46
CA VAL A 367 -6.07 -23.30 -18.13
C VAL A 367 -5.46 -22.36 -17.07
N PRO A 368 -4.82 -22.90 -16.02
CA PRO A 368 -4.08 -22.06 -15.07
C PRO A 368 -3.00 -21.25 -15.80
N LEU A 369 -2.67 -20.07 -15.27
CA LEU A 369 -1.61 -19.20 -15.79
C LEU A 369 -0.36 -20.02 -16.17
N PRO A 370 0.29 -19.70 -17.30
CA PRO A 370 1.58 -20.29 -17.64
C PRO A 370 2.50 -20.20 -16.43
N VAL A 371 3.09 -21.34 -16.05
CA VAL A 371 3.90 -21.44 -14.81
C VAL A 371 5.04 -20.41 -14.83
N SER A 372 5.54 -20.09 -16.02
CA SER A 372 6.50 -19.02 -16.29
C SER A 372 6.03 -17.62 -15.86
N GLU A 373 4.79 -17.21 -16.18
CA GLU A 373 4.23 -15.91 -15.78
C GLU A 373 3.97 -15.82 -14.27
N PHE A 374 3.44 -16.91 -13.68
CA PHE A 374 3.24 -17.01 -12.23
C PHE A 374 4.58 -16.93 -11.47
N LEU A 375 5.60 -17.65 -11.95
CA LEU A 375 6.95 -17.57 -11.41
C LEU A 375 7.53 -16.17 -11.60
N ALA A 376 7.36 -15.54 -12.76
CA ALA A 376 7.82 -14.19 -13.02
C ALA A 376 7.26 -13.21 -12.00
N SER A 377 5.93 -13.17 -11.84
CA SER A 377 5.29 -12.26 -10.87
C SER A 377 5.70 -12.55 -9.43
N THR A 378 5.95 -13.81 -9.09
CA THR A 378 6.47 -14.20 -7.76
C THR A 378 7.92 -13.77 -7.58
N PHE A 379 8.79 -13.89 -8.59
CA PHE A 379 10.16 -13.42 -8.49
C PHE A 379 10.26 -11.89 -8.42
N ALA A 380 9.47 -11.17 -9.23
CA ALA A 380 9.42 -9.71 -9.17
C ALA A 380 8.96 -9.20 -7.79
N SER A 381 7.95 -9.85 -7.18
CA SER A 381 7.50 -9.50 -5.83
C SER A 381 8.56 -9.80 -4.77
N GLN A 382 9.22 -10.97 -4.83
CA GLN A 382 10.26 -11.36 -3.88
C GLN A 382 11.53 -10.49 -4.00
N ILE A 383 11.93 -10.11 -5.21
CA ILE A 383 13.06 -9.19 -5.40
C ILE A 383 12.71 -7.78 -4.90
N SER A 384 11.49 -7.28 -5.20
CA SER A 384 11.03 -5.99 -4.67
C SER A 384 10.96 -6.00 -3.14
N TYR A 385 10.49 -7.10 -2.53
CA TYR A 385 10.47 -7.33 -1.09
C TYR A 385 11.87 -7.25 -0.47
N ILE A 386 12.84 -8.01 -1.00
CA ILE A 386 14.21 -8.05 -0.50
C ILE A 386 14.86 -6.66 -0.62
N ILE A 387 14.76 -6.01 -1.77
CA ILE A 387 15.39 -4.70 -1.96
C ILE A 387 14.71 -3.63 -1.09
N ALA A 388 13.38 -3.68 -0.90
CA ALA A 388 12.67 -2.74 -0.04
C ALA A 388 13.12 -2.82 1.43
N ILE A 389 13.41 -4.02 1.96
CA ILE A 389 13.95 -4.22 3.31
C ILE A 389 15.31 -3.54 3.47
N PHE A 390 16.20 -3.66 2.48
CA PHE A 390 17.53 -3.03 2.53
C PHE A 390 17.50 -1.53 2.21
N ALA A 391 16.53 -1.05 1.41
CA ALA A 391 16.37 0.36 1.08
C ALA A 391 15.68 1.17 2.19
N ALA A 392 14.87 0.53 3.03
CA ALA A 392 14.18 1.14 4.17
C ALA A 392 14.33 0.24 5.42
N PRO A 393 15.44 0.35 6.17
CA PRO A 393 15.79 -0.56 7.27
C PRO A 393 14.82 -0.49 8.48
N THR A 394 13.81 0.36 8.41
CA THR A 394 12.78 0.58 9.43
C THR A 394 11.49 -0.21 9.19
N VAL A 395 11.45 -1.13 8.20
CA VAL A 395 10.28 -1.98 7.90
C VAL A 395 10.48 -3.40 8.43
N LEU A 396 9.78 -3.73 9.51
CA LEU A 396 9.67 -5.10 10.02
C LEU A 396 8.56 -5.88 9.29
N VAL A 397 8.86 -7.08 8.81
CA VAL A 397 7.85 -8.00 8.26
C VAL A 397 7.83 -9.26 9.12
N SER A 398 6.64 -9.65 9.60
CA SER A 398 6.50 -10.82 10.47
C SER A 398 6.51 -12.13 9.68
N TRP A 399 6.94 -13.21 10.34
CA TRP A 399 6.82 -14.57 9.79
C TRP A 399 5.35 -14.95 9.48
N VAL A 400 4.37 -14.34 10.17
CA VAL A 400 2.94 -14.58 9.93
C VAL A 400 2.52 -13.95 8.59
N GLN A 401 2.99 -12.74 8.29
CA GLN A 401 2.75 -12.10 6.99
C GLN A 401 3.40 -12.91 5.87
N VAL A 402 4.65 -13.33 6.01
CA VAL A 402 5.36 -14.13 5.00
C VAL A 402 4.71 -15.50 4.79
N ALA A 403 4.26 -16.16 5.86
CA ALA A 403 3.53 -17.43 5.77
C ALA A 403 2.18 -17.27 5.07
N ALA A 404 1.40 -16.23 5.43
CA ALA A 404 0.12 -15.93 4.80
C ALA A 404 0.29 -15.58 3.31
N TYR A 405 1.29 -14.76 2.97
CA TYR A 405 1.65 -14.45 1.59
C TYR A 405 2.02 -15.71 0.80
N SER A 406 2.82 -16.60 1.39
CA SER A 406 3.17 -17.89 0.78
C SER A 406 1.92 -18.75 0.49
N VAL A 407 0.95 -18.81 1.41
CA VAL A 407 -0.34 -19.49 1.18
C VAL A 407 -1.12 -18.86 0.02
N ALA A 408 -1.17 -17.53 -0.07
CA ALA A 408 -1.81 -16.83 -1.19
C ALA A 408 -1.16 -17.20 -2.54
N ILE A 409 0.18 -17.19 -2.60
CA ILE A 409 0.96 -17.57 -3.80
C ILE A 409 0.71 -19.03 -4.20
N MET A 410 0.60 -19.97 -3.25
CA MET A 410 0.22 -21.36 -3.57
C MET A 410 -1.19 -21.49 -4.14
N CYS A 411 -2.13 -20.71 -3.61
CA CYS A 411 -3.52 -20.70 -4.05
C CYS A 411 -3.69 -20.16 -5.48
N LEU A 412 -2.79 -19.27 -5.93
CA LEU A 412 -2.69 -18.85 -7.33
C LEU A 412 -2.22 -19.98 -8.25
N GLY A 413 -1.10 -20.64 -7.91
CA GLY A 413 -0.53 -21.71 -8.75
C GLY A 413 -1.48 -22.90 -8.90
N GLY A 414 -2.28 -23.18 -7.87
CA GLY A 414 -3.26 -24.26 -7.85
C GLY A 414 -2.62 -25.65 -7.66
N PRO A 415 -3.28 -26.57 -6.94
CA PRO A 415 -2.68 -27.85 -6.58
C PRO A 415 -2.40 -28.75 -7.79
N SER A 416 -3.15 -28.60 -8.89
CA SER A 416 -2.99 -29.37 -10.13
C SER A 416 -1.77 -28.94 -10.94
N SER A 417 -1.49 -27.64 -11.05
CA SER A 417 -0.34 -27.11 -11.81
C SER A 417 0.97 -27.45 -11.10
N LEU A 418 1.03 -27.19 -9.79
CA LEU A 418 2.16 -27.58 -8.94
C LEU A 418 2.43 -29.09 -9.04
N TYR A 419 1.38 -29.92 -8.98
CA TYR A 419 1.52 -31.38 -9.13
C TYR A 419 2.10 -31.78 -10.50
N LYS A 420 1.67 -31.15 -11.60
CA LYS A 420 2.23 -31.40 -12.94
C LYS A 420 3.72 -31.01 -13.00
N SER A 421 4.08 -29.83 -12.50
CA SER A 421 5.48 -29.34 -12.50
C SER A 421 6.40 -30.27 -11.71
N PHE A 422 6.06 -30.61 -10.46
CA PHE A 422 6.87 -31.53 -9.65
C PHE A 422 6.86 -32.97 -10.18
N GLY A 423 5.75 -33.42 -10.80
CA GLY A 423 5.67 -34.71 -11.47
C GLY A 423 6.64 -34.84 -12.64
N SER A 424 6.89 -33.74 -13.37
CA SER A 424 7.82 -33.72 -14.50
C SER A 424 9.28 -33.88 -14.07
N PHE A 425 9.68 -33.36 -12.90
CA PHE A 425 11.05 -33.52 -12.37
C PHE A 425 11.31 -34.93 -11.82
N ASN A 426 10.33 -35.52 -11.15
CA ASN A 426 10.45 -36.85 -10.53
C ASN A 426 10.03 -38.02 -11.44
N SER A 427 9.70 -37.72 -12.70
CA SER A 427 9.69 -38.69 -13.78
C SER A 427 11.13 -38.75 -14.33
N PRO A 428 12.02 -39.66 -13.86
CA PRO A 428 13.23 -39.94 -14.61
C PRO A 428 12.78 -40.28 -16.03
N GLN A 429 13.40 -39.66 -17.03
CA GLN A 429 13.02 -39.81 -18.43
C GLN A 429 13.37 -41.23 -18.89
N ARG A 430 12.52 -42.18 -18.46
CA ARG A 430 12.46 -43.55 -18.92
C ARG A 430 12.01 -43.43 -20.37
N ARG A 431 13.01 -43.27 -21.24
CA ARG A 431 12.97 -43.79 -22.59
C ARG A 431 12.82 -45.30 -22.41
N ASP A 432 11.59 -45.73 -22.11
CA ASP A 432 11.16 -47.09 -22.30
C ASP A 432 11.27 -47.29 -23.81
N ILE A 433 12.44 -47.77 -24.24
CA ILE A 433 12.71 -48.22 -25.59
C ILE A 433 11.71 -49.36 -25.81
N SER A 434 10.61 -49.00 -26.46
CA SER A 434 9.46 -49.88 -26.59
C SER A 434 9.83 -51.01 -27.54
N ASN A 435 10.17 -52.18 -26.98
CA ASN A 435 10.05 -53.43 -27.72
C ASN A 435 8.56 -53.65 -28.00
N PRO A 436 8.11 -53.63 -29.27
CA PRO A 436 6.70 -53.75 -29.61
C PRO A 436 6.27 -55.22 -29.56
N GLY A 437 6.06 -55.76 -28.35
CA GLY A 437 5.72 -57.18 -28.20
C GLY A 437 5.68 -57.71 -26.77
N SER A 438 4.73 -57.25 -25.95
CA SER A 438 4.24 -58.06 -24.82
C SER A 438 2.82 -57.66 -24.44
N GLY A 439 2.01 -58.65 -24.07
CA GLY A 439 0.57 -58.49 -23.95
C GLY A 439 0.09 -57.74 -22.71
N TYR A 440 -1.12 -57.18 -22.86
CA TYR A 440 -2.04 -56.73 -21.81
C TYR A 440 -1.74 -57.29 -20.40
N THR A 441 -1.15 -56.45 -19.55
CA THR A 441 -1.18 -56.65 -18.09
C THR A 441 -2.03 -55.56 -17.45
N LYS A 442 -2.91 -55.99 -16.53
CA LYS A 442 -3.92 -55.14 -15.90
C LYS A 442 -3.31 -53.87 -15.30
N LEU A 443 -3.88 -52.72 -15.63
CA LEU A 443 -3.67 -51.44 -14.94
C LEU A 443 -4.04 -51.61 -13.46
N ARG A 444 -3.02 -51.94 -12.66
CA ARG A 444 -3.10 -52.08 -11.21
C ARG A 444 -3.40 -50.70 -10.63
N GLU A 445 -4.51 -50.56 -9.89
CA GLU A 445 -4.89 -49.31 -9.24
C GLU A 445 -3.74 -48.80 -8.37
N ALA A 446 -3.08 -47.74 -8.84
CA ALA A 446 -1.96 -47.13 -8.14
C ALA A 446 -2.50 -46.51 -6.85
N SER A 447 -1.91 -46.93 -5.72
CA SER A 447 -2.45 -46.64 -4.40
C SER A 447 -2.51 -45.15 -4.07
N ARG A 448 -3.43 -44.79 -3.15
CA ARG A 448 -3.75 -43.41 -2.79
C ARG A 448 -2.74 -42.63 -1.90
N PRO A 449 -1.64 -43.14 -1.30
CA PRO A 449 -0.84 -42.35 -0.35
C PRO A 449 0.04 -41.27 -1.02
N ARG A 450 0.10 -41.21 -2.36
CA ARG A 450 0.96 -40.28 -3.12
C ARG A 450 0.70 -38.79 -2.84
N LYS A 451 -0.50 -38.41 -2.38
CA LYS A 451 -0.82 -36.99 -2.10
C LYS A 451 -0.15 -36.44 -0.83
N VAL A 452 -0.08 -37.22 0.24
CA VAL A 452 0.48 -36.77 1.53
C VAL A 452 1.99 -36.59 1.42
N ILE A 453 2.69 -37.55 0.81
CA ILE A 453 4.15 -37.52 0.62
C ILE A 453 4.58 -36.32 -0.26
N MET A 454 3.76 -35.92 -1.24
CA MET A 454 4.04 -34.77 -2.12
C MET A 454 3.78 -33.40 -1.47
N LEU A 455 2.99 -33.32 -0.39
CA LEU A 455 2.78 -32.07 0.35
C LEU A 455 3.93 -31.73 1.31
N ALA A 456 4.65 -32.75 1.81
CA ALA A 456 5.79 -32.57 2.70
C ALA A 456 6.94 -31.70 2.12
N PRO A 457 7.49 -31.94 0.91
CA PRO A 457 8.55 -31.10 0.36
C PRO A 457 8.08 -29.66 0.09
N LEU A 458 6.81 -29.49 -0.28
CA LEU A 458 6.21 -28.17 -0.50
C LEU A 458 6.11 -27.38 0.81
N PHE A 459 5.64 -28.03 1.89
CA PHE A 459 5.60 -27.44 3.24
C PHE A 459 7.00 -27.11 3.78
N LEU A 460 7.98 -27.98 3.58
CA LEU A 460 9.38 -27.72 3.96
C LEU A 460 9.96 -26.54 3.18
N MET A 461 9.69 -26.46 1.87
CA MET A 461 10.13 -25.36 1.01
C MET A 461 9.54 -24.03 1.48
N ILE A 462 8.23 -23.97 1.78
CA ILE A 462 7.57 -22.77 2.32
C ILE A 462 8.14 -22.40 3.69
N SER A 463 8.35 -23.38 4.57
CA SER A 463 8.90 -23.13 5.90
C SER A 463 10.32 -22.55 5.81
N PHE A 464 11.15 -23.08 4.92
CA PHE A 464 12.49 -22.58 4.64
C PHE A 464 12.48 -21.17 4.04
N TRP A 465 11.63 -20.90 3.03
CA TRP A 465 11.47 -19.54 2.48
C TRP A 465 10.93 -18.55 3.51
N THR A 466 9.96 -18.96 4.32
CA THR A 466 9.39 -18.11 5.38
C THR A 466 10.45 -17.75 6.41
N TYR A 467 11.23 -18.73 6.87
CA TYR A 467 12.36 -18.51 7.75
C TYR A 467 13.39 -17.56 7.13
N LEU A 468 13.87 -17.84 5.91
CA LEU A 468 14.86 -17.04 5.21
C LEU A 468 14.42 -15.57 5.03
N LEU A 469 13.19 -15.33 4.56
CA LEU A 469 12.66 -13.98 4.35
C LEU A 469 12.38 -13.23 5.66
N THR A 470 12.10 -13.94 6.75
CA THR A 470 11.96 -13.34 8.09
C THR A 470 13.34 -12.95 8.63
N SER A 471 14.33 -13.84 8.57
CA SER A 471 15.71 -13.54 9.00
C SER A 471 16.34 -12.39 8.21
N ILE A 472 16.02 -12.25 6.92
CA ILE A 472 16.42 -11.09 6.11
C ILE A 472 15.72 -9.80 6.57
N ALA A 473 14.44 -9.87 6.96
CA ALA A 473 13.69 -8.69 7.44
C ALA A 473 14.12 -8.22 8.84
N GLU A 474 14.57 -9.12 9.71
CA GLU A 474 15.04 -8.78 11.06
C GLU A 474 16.47 -8.20 11.07
N ALA A 475 17.30 -8.56 10.08
CA ALA A 475 18.72 -8.20 10.07
C ALA A 475 19.01 -6.68 10.08
N PRO A 476 18.34 -5.81 9.27
CA PRO A 476 18.63 -4.37 9.30
C PRO A 476 18.30 -3.73 10.65
N ILE A 477 17.21 -4.16 11.30
CA ILE A 477 16.78 -3.64 12.60
C ILE A 477 17.77 -4.05 13.70
N ALA A 478 18.32 -5.27 13.62
CA ALA A 478 19.38 -5.73 14.53
C ALA A 478 20.74 -5.02 14.31
N MET A 479 20.92 -4.32 13.18
CA MET A 479 22.11 -3.51 12.89
C MET A 479 21.93 -2.03 13.26
N LEU A 480 20.73 -1.58 13.65
CA LEU A 480 20.52 -0.24 14.18
C LEU A 480 21.22 -0.10 15.54
N ALA A 481 22.10 0.90 15.67
CA ALA A 481 22.80 1.19 16.91
C ALA A 481 21.81 1.46 18.04
N ASN A 482 22.00 0.79 19.19
CA ASN A 482 21.31 1.13 20.42
C ASN A 482 21.75 2.54 20.86
N GLN A 483 20.82 3.36 21.33
CA GLN A 483 21.18 4.66 21.91
C GLN A 483 22.01 4.47 23.20
N ALA A 484 22.84 5.46 23.54
CA ALA A 484 23.50 5.53 24.84
C ALA A 484 22.48 5.51 25.99
N ALA A 485 22.88 4.96 27.14
CA ALA A 485 22.02 4.89 28.32
C ALA A 485 21.58 6.30 28.77
N PRO A 486 20.32 6.46 29.22
CA PRO A 486 19.80 7.75 29.68
C PRO A 486 20.52 8.24 30.94
N SER A 487 20.54 9.56 31.11
CA SER A 487 20.82 10.20 32.40
C SER A 487 19.55 10.16 33.23
N LEU A 488 19.61 9.63 34.45
CA LEU A 488 18.47 9.52 35.35
C LEU A 488 18.81 10.11 36.71
N ASP A 489 17.93 10.94 37.26
CA ASP A 489 18.01 11.36 38.67
C ASP A 489 17.58 10.19 39.58
N LEU A 490 18.49 9.26 39.82
CA LEU A 490 18.27 8.10 40.69
C LEU A 490 18.08 8.49 42.17
N ALA A 491 18.46 9.70 42.57
CA ALA A 491 18.20 10.23 43.91
C ALA A 491 16.75 10.73 44.07
N TYR A 492 16.04 10.97 42.97
CA TYR A 492 14.67 11.46 43.00
C TYR A 492 13.67 10.41 43.54
N GLN A 493 12.88 10.85 44.54
CA GLN A 493 11.80 10.09 45.13
C GLN A 493 10.46 10.82 44.90
N PRO A 494 9.64 10.35 43.95
CA PRO A 494 8.37 10.99 43.63
C PRO A 494 7.33 10.79 44.75
N LYS A 495 6.54 11.83 45.03
CA LYS A 495 5.44 11.79 46.00
C LYS A 495 4.13 11.24 45.43
N THR A 496 3.98 11.31 44.11
CA THR A 496 2.78 10.91 43.37
C THR A 496 3.17 9.85 42.35
N ARG A 497 2.38 8.77 42.21
CA ARG A 497 2.70 7.71 41.24
C ARG A 497 2.42 8.14 39.80
N ILE A 498 1.21 8.64 39.52
CA ILE A 498 0.81 9.08 38.19
C ILE A 498 0.21 10.49 38.25
N GLU A 499 0.62 11.37 37.35
CA GLU A 499 -0.08 12.62 37.09
C GLU A 499 -0.51 12.73 35.62
N ILE A 500 -1.75 13.18 35.40
CA ILE A 500 -2.26 13.52 34.07
C ILE A 500 -2.30 15.06 33.98
N VAL A 501 -1.49 15.62 33.08
CA VAL A 501 -1.38 17.04 32.79
C VAL A 501 -2.08 17.33 31.46
N LEU A 502 -3.19 18.07 31.53
CA LEU A 502 -3.96 18.46 30.34
C LEU A 502 -3.74 19.93 30.01
N SER A 503 -3.46 20.23 28.74
CA SER A 503 -3.53 21.58 28.19
C SER A 503 -4.85 21.76 27.46
N MET A 504 -5.63 22.76 27.86
CA MET A 504 -6.97 23.07 27.37
C MET A 504 -7.04 24.54 26.91
N TYR A 505 -7.81 24.81 25.86
CA TYR A 505 -8.21 26.14 25.43
C TYR A 505 -9.74 26.24 25.37
N ASP A 506 -10.36 25.78 24.28
CA ASP A 506 -11.79 25.93 23.99
C ASP A 506 -12.57 24.60 24.03
N GLU A 507 -11.95 23.49 24.44
CA GLU A 507 -12.60 22.19 24.51
C GLU A 507 -13.71 22.12 25.57
N SER A 508 -14.81 21.42 25.28
CA SER A 508 -15.92 21.31 26.25
C SER A 508 -15.52 20.55 27.52
N PRO A 509 -15.90 21.03 28.73
CA PRO A 509 -15.55 20.38 30.00
C PRO A 509 -15.95 18.91 30.06
N GLU A 510 -17.05 18.53 29.40
CA GLU A 510 -17.55 17.17 29.27
C GLU A 510 -16.62 16.28 28.43
N SER A 511 -16.04 16.84 27.35
CA SER A 511 -15.04 16.14 26.53
C SER A 511 -13.77 15.88 27.35
N VAL A 512 -13.30 16.89 28.09
CA VAL A 512 -12.13 16.80 28.97
C VAL A 512 -12.37 15.77 30.09
N ALA A 513 -13.53 15.83 30.76
CA ALA A 513 -13.94 14.86 31.78
C ALA A 513 -14.00 13.43 31.21
N SER A 514 -14.48 13.28 29.98
CA SER A 514 -14.52 12.00 29.27
C SER A 514 -13.11 11.48 28.97
N LEU A 515 -12.22 12.32 28.44
CA LEU A 515 -10.81 11.96 28.19
C LEU A 515 -10.08 11.51 29.46
N ILE A 516 -10.19 12.27 30.55
CA ILE A 516 -9.60 11.92 31.86
C ILE A 516 -10.14 10.57 32.35
N ARG A 517 -11.45 10.35 32.25
CA ARG A 517 -12.11 9.08 32.65
C ARG A 517 -11.61 7.90 31.83
N ASP A 518 -11.49 8.06 30.51
CA ASP A 518 -11.08 7.00 29.61
C ASP A 518 -9.59 6.65 29.82
N ILE A 519 -8.70 7.65 30.00
CA ILE A 519 -7.29 7.45 30.37
C ILE A 519 -7.18 6.68 31.69
N LYS A 520 -7.90 7.12 32.75
CA LYS A 520 -7.91 6.46 34.06
C LYS A 520 -8.52 5.05 34.04
N SER A 521 -9.16 4.64 32.94
CA SER A 521 -9.72 3.28 32.77
C SER A 521 -8.75 2.29 32.13
N THR A 522 -7.59 2.74 31.61
CA THR A 522 -6.53 1.84 31.11
C THR A 522 -5.99 0.93 32.21
N THR A 523 -5.59 -0.30 31.87
CA THR A 523 -5.25 -1.35 32.85
C THR A 523 -4.12 -0.93 33.78
N TYR A 524 -3.05 -0.32 33.27
CA TYR A 524 -1.95 0.13 34.11
C TYR A 524 -2.37 1.27 35.07
N ILE A 525 -3.04 2.32 34.57
CA ILE A 525 -3.42 3.49 35.39
C ILE A 525 -4.50 3.12 36.41
N SER A 526 -5.46 2.27 36.03
CA SER A 526 -6.55 1.82 36.91
C SER A 526 -6.11 0.86 38.01
N SER A 527 -4.90 0.29 37.93
CA SER A 527 -4.32 -0.55 38.98
C SER A 527 -3.95 0.20 40.27
N PHE A 528 -3.78 1.53 40.18
CA PHE A 528 -3.39 2.37 41.30
C PHE A 528 -4.60 2.96 42.07
N PRO A 529 -4.50 3.16 43.40
CA PRO A 529 -5.48 3.91 44.15
C PRO A 529 -5.73 5.31 43.57
N LYS A 530 -6.99 5.78 43.60
CA LYS A 530 -7.38 7.09 43.03
C LYS A 530 -6.60 8.28 43.62
N GLN A 531 -6.10 8.12 44.84
CA GLN A 531 -5.28 9.10 45.56
C GLN A 531 -3.87 9.24 44.98
N GLU A 532 -3.35 8.21 44.30
CA GLU A 532 -2.03 8.18 43.68
C GLU A 532 -2.04 8.65 42.22
N VAL A 533 -3.24 8.87 41.64
CA VAL A 533 -3.46 9.32 40.25
C VAL A 533 -3.99 10.76 40.23
N LYS A 534 -3.05 11.72 40.29
CA LYS A 534 -3.31 13.17 40.23
C LYS A 534 -3.77 13.58 38.83
N THR A 535 -4.50 14.70 38.75
CA THR A 535 -4.90 15.30 37.47
C THR A 535 -4.90 16.81 37.59
N THR A 536 -4.15 17.46 36.71
CA THR A 536 -3.99 18.92 36.62
C THR A 536 -4.47 19.37 35.24
N VAL A 537 -5.48 20.24 35.21
CA VAL A 537 -5.97 20.85 33.96
C VAL A 537 -5.46 22.29 33.91
N TYR A 538 -4.75 22.65 32.86
CA TYR A 538 -4.39 24.02 32.55
C TYR A 538 -5.35 24.54 31.49
N THR A 539 -6.16 25.56 31.81
CA THR A 539 -6.93 26.31 30.80
C THR A 539 -6.18 27.57 30.39
N LYS A 540 -6.18 27.85 29.09
CA LYS A 540 -5.64 29.08 28.48
C LYS A 540 -6.72 30.07 28.05
N HIS A 541 -7.99 29.71 28.18
CA HIS A 541 -9.09 30.58 27.80
C HIS A 541 -9.43 31.56 28.94
N PRO A 542 -9.48 32.88 28.65
CA PRO A 542 -9.41 33.90 29.70
C PRO A 542 -10.68 34.02 30.56
N THR A 543 -11.81 33.46 30.11
CA THR A 543 -13.12 33.59 30.80
C THR A 543 -13.58 32.33 31.52
N ASP A 544 -12.79 31.25 31.53
CA ASP A 544 -13.21 29.95 32.07
C ASP A 544 -13.41 29.96 33.59
N ASP A 545 -14.58 29.53 34.07
CA ASP A 545 -14.80 29.32 35.50
C ASP A 545 -14.01 28.07 35.98
N LEU A 546 -12.97 28.33 36.78
CA LEU A 546 -12.04 27.30 37.23
C LEU A 546 -12.68 26.31 38.23
N GLU A 547 -13.65 26.75 39.03
CA GLU A 547 -14.35 25.88 39.98
C GLU A 547 -15.42 25.04 39.26
N MET A 548 -16.10 25.60 38.26
CA MET A 548 -16.95 24.84 37.35
C MET A 548 -16.15 23.77 36.59
N LEU A 549 -15.02 24.15 35.97
CA LEU A 549 -14.11 23.21 35.30
C LEU A 549 -13.65 22.11 36.25
N LYS A 550 -13.23 22.46 37.48
CA LYS A 550 -12.77 21.50 38.48
C LYS A 550 -13.86 20.52 38.89
N SER A 551 -15.09 21.02 39.08
CA SER A 551 -16.27 20.22 39.42
C SER A 551 -16.64 19.23 38.31
N LEU A 552 -16.69 19.69 37.05
CA LEU A 552 -17.07 18.89 35.90
C LEU A 552 -16.00 17.85 35.52
N THR A 553 -14.74 18.27 35.42
CA THR A 553 -13.61 17.39 35.06
C THR A 553 -13.18 16.47 36.20
N LYS A 554 -13.49 16.83 37.45
CA LYS A 554 -13.02 16.16 38.68
C LYS A 554 -11.49 16.13 38.77
N ALA A 555 -10.84 17.16 38.22
CA ALA A 555 -9.40 17.38 38.37
C ALA A 555 -9.04 17.72 39.83
N GLY A 556 -7.83 17.37 40.25
CA GLY A 556 -7.31 17.79 41.55
C GLY A 556 -7.01 19.29 41.58
N SER A 557 -6.50 19.81 40.46
CA SER A 557 -6.13 21.19 40.23
C SER A 557 -6.64 21.66 38.86
N VAL A 558 -7.16 22.89 38.82
CA VAL A 558 -7.41 23.64 37.58
C VAL A 558 -6.67 24.96 37.69
N ILE A 559 -5.86 25.31 36.69
CA ILE A 559 -4.96 26.47 36.72
C ILE A 559 -5.17 27.25 35.42
N ARG A 560 -5.36 28.57 35.51
CA ARG A 560 -5.38 29.44 34.32
C ARG A 560 -3.97 29.86 33.94
N LEU A 561 -3.65 29.79 32.64
CA LEU A 561 -2.43 30.33 32.04
C LEU A 561 -2.78 31.43 31.04
N ALA A 562 -1.79 32.25 30.68
CA ALA A 562 -1.87 33.06 29.46
C ALA A 562 -1.84 32.14 28.23
N ASN A 563 -2.49 32.55 27.14
CA ASN A 563 -2.47 31.80 25.89
C ASN A 563 -1.14 32.03 25.14
N LEU A 564 -0.04 31.47 25.66
CA LEU A 564 1.32 31.63 25.12
C LEU A 564 1.96 30.26 24.90
N GLY A 565 2.60 30.04 23.75
CA GLY A 565 3.41 28.84 23.49
C GLY A 565 2.67 27.51 23.32
N ARG A 566 1.37 27.52 22.97
CA ARG A 566 0.54 26.31 22.74
C ARG A 566 0.62 25.25 23.87
N GLU A 567 0.30 23.99 23.59
CA GLU A 567 0.48 22.88 24.53
C GLU A 567 1.93 22.72 25.05
N GLY A 568 2.94 22.98 24.21
CA GLY A 568 4.36 22.85 24.59
C GLY A 568 4.75 23.75 25.77
N GLY A 569 4.30 25.02 25.75
CA GLY A 569 4.50 25.97 26.84
C GLY A 569 3.84 25.51 28.13
N THR A 570 2.63 24.94 28.06
CA THR A 570 1.94 24.34 29.22
C THR A 570 2.78 23.23 29.87
N TYR A 571 3.35 22.32 29.07
CA TYR A 571 4.12 21.18 29.58
C TYR A 571 5.48 21.63 30.16
N LEU A 572 6.21 22.50 29.45
CA LEU A 572 7.46 23.09 29.95
C LEU A 572 7.23 23.88 31.24
N ARG A 573 6.15 24.67 31.31
CA ARG A 573 5.74 25.40 32.51
C ARG A 573 5.44 24.46 33.67
N HIS A 574 4.73 23.36 33.43
CA HIS A 574 4.49 22.34 34.45
C HIS A 574 5.80 21.73 34.97
N ILE A 575 6.71 21.32 34.07
CA ILE A 575 8.02 20.74 34.42
C ILE A 575 8.85 21.72 35.27
N VAL A 576 8.99 22.97 34.83
CA VAL A 576 9.84 23.97 35.50
C VAL A 576 9.30 24.35 36.89
N HIS A 577 7.98 24.52 37.03
CA HIS A 577 7.37 24.96 38.29
C HIS A 577 7.17 23.83 39.31
N ASN A 578 6.95 22.59 38.86
CA ASN A 578 6.74 21.43 39.73
C ASN A 578 7.98 20.51 39.81
N TRP A 579 9.17 21.01 39.46
CA TRP A 579 10.42 20.24 39.31
C TRP A 579 10.73 19.25 40.44
N ASP A 580 10.44 19.62 41.69
CA ASP A 580 10.72 18.80 42.87
C ASP A 580 9.53 17.93 43.31
N GLU A 581 8.36 18.10 42.67
CA GLU A 581 7.10 17.41 42.96
C GLU A 581 6.50 16.66 41.76
N LEU A 582 7.29 16.45 40.69
CA LEU A 582 6.92 15.63 39.54
C LEU A 582 6.45 14.23 39.98
N ALA A 583 5.42 13.70 39.31
CA ALA A 583 5.01 12.32 39.52
C ALA A 583 6.08 11.35 39.01
N GLU A 584 6.04 10.10 39.49
CA GLU A 584 6.91 9.03 39.00
C GLU A 584 6.76 8.87 37.49
N GLN A 585 5.52 8.93 36.98
CA GLN A 585 5.19 9.03 35.57
C GLN A 585 4.15 10.13 35.35
N THR A 586 4.42 11.03 34.40
CA THR A 586 3.53 12.14 34.04
C THR A 586 3.09 12.00 32.59
N LEU A 587 1.78 12.01 32.35
CA LEU A 587 1.16 12.03 31.03
C LEU A 587 0.85 13.48 30.64
N PHE A 588 1.46 13.96 29.56
CA PHE A 588 1.25 15.26 28.96
C PHE A 588 0.37 15.10 27.71
N ILE A 589 -0.81 15.72 27.70
CA ILE A 589 -1.78 15.57 26.59
C ILE A 589 -2.63 16.84 26.40
N GLN A 590 -3.04 17.11 25.16
CA GLN A 590 -4.06 18.12 24.86
C GLN A 590 -5.44 17.66 25.36
N ALA A 591 -6.35 18.59 25.64
CA ALA A 591 -7.70 18.25 26.08
C ALA A 591 -8.60 17.74 24.92
N GLY A 592 -8.33 18.16 23.68
CA GLY A 592 -8.94 17.64 22.45
C GLY A 592 -7.96 16.92 21.51
N PRO A 593 -7.36 15.77 21.90
CA PRO A 593 -6.34 15.11 21.08
C PRO A 593 -6.96 14.49 19.82
N HIS A 594 -6.43 14.86 18.65
CA HIS A 594 -6.98 14.48 17.33
C HIS A 594 -7.22 12.97 17.14
N ASN A 595 -6.38 12.13 17.76
CA ASN A 595 -6.39 10.67 17.60
C ASN A 595 -6.77 9.94 18.92
N LYS A 596 -7.77 10.45 19.66
CA LYS A 596 -8.20 9.89 20.96
C LYS A 596 -8.44 8.37 20.92
N ARG A 597 -9.02 7.84 19.84
CA ARG A 597 -9.34 6.41 19.68
C ARG A 597 -8.08 5.55 19.62
N GLU A 598 -7.00 6.08 19.06
CA GLU A 598 -5.73 5.40 18.84
C GLU A 598 -4.74 5.56 20.01
N ILE A 599 -4.84 6.66 20.77
CA ILE A 599 -3.99 6.92 21.93
C ILE A 599 -4.28 5.96 23.09
N LEU A 600 -5.56 5.63 23.34
CA LEU A 600 -5.91 4.77 24.48
C LEU A 600 -5.29 3.35 24.34
N PRO A 601 -5.36 2.65 23.18
CA PRO A 601 -4.61 1.40 22.96
C PRO A 601 -3.09 1.54 23.04
N ARG A 602 -2.51 2.72 22.72
CA ARG A 602 -1.07 2.99 22.89
C ARG A 602 -0.68 2.99 24.36
N ILE A 603 -1.45 3.67 25.22
CA ILE A 603 -1.26 3.66 26.67
C ILE A 603 -1.45 2.24 27.22
N GLU A 604 -2.55 1.58 26.85
CA GLU A 604 -2.89 0.22 27.29
C GLU A 604 -1.80 -0.82 26.98
N SER A 605 -1.12 -0.67 25.82
CA SER A 605 -0.14 -1.65 25.33
C SER A 605 1.31 -1.34 25.74
N TYR A 606 1.68 -0.06 25.89
CA TYR A 606 3.09 0.36 25.98
C TYR A 606 3.43 1.22 27.22
N LEU A 607 2.48 1.41 28.15
CA LEU A 607 2.77 1.99 29.46
C LEU A 607 2.97 0.87 30.50
N GLY A 608 4.14 0.86 31.15
CA GLY A 608 4.46 -0.03 32.25
C GLY A 608 5.29 0.65 33.33
N ALA A 609 5.66 -0.11 34.37
CA ALA A 609 6.34 0.40 35.57
C ALA A 609 7.69 1.08 35.27
N ASN A 610 8.42 0.60 34.26
CA ASN A 610 9.74 1.11 33.88
C ASN A 610 9.67 2.04 32.65
N THR A 611 8.49 2.46 32.19
CA THR A 611 8.37 3.39 31.05
C THR A 611 8.94 4.75 31.45
N GLY A 612 10.13 5.04 30.92
CA GLY A 612 10.84 6.31 31.05
C GLY A 612 10.29 7.38 30.12
N MET A 613 10.06 7.03 28.86
CA MET A 613 9.37 7.88 27.88
C MET A 613 8.52 7.03 26.94
N LEU A 614 7.28 7.47 26.66
CA LEU A 614 6.42 6.89 25.63
C LEU A 614 5.79 8.02 24.81
N SER A 615 6.10 8.06 23.51
CA SER A 615 5.39 8.93 22.56
C SER A 615 3.96 8.42 22.35
N LEU A 616 2.98 9.32 22.46
CA LEU A 616 1.57 9.08 22.10
C LEU A 616 1.22 9.73 20.75
N GLY A 617 2.24 10.20 20.03
CA GLY A 617 2.15 10.70 18.67
C GLY A 617 2.07 9.59 17.62
N GLU A 618 2.19 10.00 16.36
CA GLU A 618 2.44 9.05 15.28
C GLU A 618 3.86 8.48 15.39
N ALA A 619 4.02 7.19 15.14
CA ALA A 619 5.30 6.50 15.29
C ALA A 619 6.12 6.47 13.99
N GLY A 620 7.43 6.28 14.18
CA GLY A 620 8.36 5.97 13.11
C GLY A 620 8.72 7.10 12.17
N ALA A 621 8.68 8.34 12.68
CA ALA A 621 9.39 9.48 12.13
C ALA A 621 10.79 9.54 12.75
N VAL A 622 11.81 9.42 11.90
CA VAL A 622 13.23 9.46 12.25
C VAL A 622 13.91 10.35 11.20
N CYS A 623 14.89 11.15 11.62
CA CYS A 623 15.58 12.11 10.76
C CYS A 623 17.09 12.18 11.07
N ASP A 624 17.86 12.68 10.10
CA ASP A 624 19.28 12.98 10.31
C ASP A 624 19.44 14.17 11.27
N CYS A 625 20.28 14.04 12.29
CA CYS A 625 20.42 15.02 13.37
C CYS A 625 20.77 16.45 12.88
N LEU A 626 21.57 16.59 11.82
CA LEU A 626 22.01 17.89 11.29
C LEU A 626 21.01 18.56 10.34
N THR A 627 20.14 17.79 9.70
CA THR A 627 19.24 18.23 8.62
C THR A 627 17.81 17.75 8.86
N CYS A 628 17.41 17.70 10.13
CA CYS A 628 16.17 17.04 10.53
C CYS A 628 14.93 17.73 9.94
N SER A 629 14.10 16.93 9.27
CA SER A 629 12.78 17.30 8.77
C SER A 629 11.75 16.22 9.11
N ASP A 630 10.48 16.52 8.91
CA ASP A 630 9.39 15.55 8.99
C ASP A 630 8.55 15.49 7.70
N ARG A 631 7.75 14.43 7.58
CA ARG A 631 6.85 14.19 6.45
C ARG A 631 5.62 15.12 6.38
N TRP A 632 5.63 16.23 7.11
CA TRP A 632 4.66 17.33 7.01
C TRP A 632 5.35 18.65 6.64
N GLY A 633 6.62 18.62 6.25
CA GLY A 633 7.35 19.79 5.78
C GLY A 633 7.85 20.71 6.88
N TRP A 634 7.80 20.27 8.14
CA TRP A 634 8.59 20.91 9.19
C TRP A 634 10.07 20.52 9.00
N SER A 635 10.95 21.47 9.30
CA SER A 635 12.40 21.28 9.37
C SER A 635 12.96 22.09 10.52
N ASP A 636 14.08 21.65 11.09
CA ASP A 636 14.78 22.37 12.15
C ASP A 636 15.54 23.59 11.61
N SER A 637 14.77 24.57 11.13
CA SER A 637 15.27 25.84 10.60
C SER A 637 15.94 26.74 11.65
N PHE A 638 15.76 26.39 12.94
CA PHE A 638 16.39 27.07 14.07
C PHE A 638 17.69 26.38 14.52
N HIS A 639 18.07 25.23 13.93
CA HIS A 639 19.21 24.39 14.32
C HIS A 639 19.24 24.02 15.82
N VAL A 640 18.07 23.80 16.41
CA VAL A 640 17.91 23.47 17.82
C VAL A 640 18.30 22.02 18.11
N ILE A 641 18.08 21.08 17.19
CA ILE A 641 18.39 19.66 17.37
C ILE A 641 19.90 19.42 17.62
N PRO A 642 20.84 19.90 16.77
CA PRO A 642 22.27 19.68 17.00
C PRO A 642 22.77 20.29 18.32
N GLY A 643 22.33 21.51 18.62
CA GLY A 643 22.69 22.21 19.85
C GLY A 643 22.15 21.52 21.10
N LEU A 644 20.88 21.07 21.05
CA LEU A 644 20.25 20.36 22.15
C LEU A 644 20.82 18.95 22.35
N TYR A 645 21.10 18.22 21.27
CA TYR A 645 21.67 16.87 21.32
C TYR A 645 22.93 16.83 22.19
N SER A 646 23.86 17.77 21.95
CA SER A 646 25.12 17.87 22.71
C SER A 646 24.94 18.31 24.17
N ARG A 647 23.78 18.86 24.56
CA ARG A 647 23.45 19.27 25.93
C ARG A 647 22.70 18.21 26.73
N VAL A 648 21.99 17.30 26.06
CA VAL A 648 21.20 16.25 26.73
C VAL A 648 21.91 14.90 26.77
N HIS A 649 22.89 14.61 25.91
CA HIS A 649 23.63 13.34 25.95
C HIS A 649 24.86 13.38 26.88
N PRO A 650 25.16 12.28 27.60
CA PRO A 650 26.38 12.18 28.40
C PRO A 650 27.64 12.45 27.56
N GLY A 651 28.64 13.11 28.15
CA GLY A 651 29.93 13.35 27.50
C GLY A 651 29.97 14.46 26.44
N ASN A 652 28.87 15.20 26.25
CA ASN A 652 28.72 16.24 25.23
C ASN A 652 28.99 15.72 23.80
N GLU A 653 28.45 14.53 23.48
CA GLU A 653 28.56 13.94 22.15
C GLU A 653 28.04 14.89 21.07
N LEU A 654 28.81 15.02 19.98
CA LEU A 654 28.45 15.88 18.85
C LEU A 654 27.55 15.11 17.87
N CYS A 655 26.48 15.78 17.47
CA CYS A 655 25.60 15.40 16.36
C CYS A 655 26.41 15.16 15.07
N THR A 656 26.34 13.95 14.50
CA THR A 656 26.96 13.59 13.21
C THR A 656 25.89 13.37 12.13
N PRO A 657 26.24 13.34 10.82
CA PRO A 657 25.29 12.98 9.76
C PRO A 657 24.66 11.59 9.93
N GLU A 658 25.39 10.65 10.54
CA GLU A 658 24.93 9.28 10.81
C GLU A 658 24.05 9.19 12.07
N THR A 659 23.99 10.25 12.88
CA THR A 659 23.19 10.31 14.11
C THR A 659 21.72 10.45 13.74
N GLN A 660 20.95 9.38 13.94
CA GLN A 660 19.51 9.35 13.70
C GLN A 660 18.74 9.81 14.95
N ILE A 661 17.75 10.69 14.76
CA ILE A 661 16.88 11.20 15.83
C ILE A 661 15.44 10.75 15.59
N THR A 662 14.88 9.99 16.51
CA THR A 662 13.43 9.74 16.56
C THR A 662 12.72 10.99 17.09
N ILE A 663 11.83 11.57 16.28
CA ILE A 663 11.06 12.78 16.64
C ILE A 663 9.66 12.43 17.17
N SER A 664 9.16 13.26 18.09
CA SER A 664 7.78 13.18 18.58
C SER A 664 6.81 13.95 17.67
N LEU A 665 5.52 13.63 17.76
CA LEU A 665 4.48 14.26 16.93
C LEU A 665 3.20 14.42 17.75
N LYS A 666 2.39 15.44 17.44
CA LYS A 666 1.22 15.90 18.21
C LYS A 666 1.51 16.29 19.66
N GLY A 667 2.77 16.39 20.06
CA GLY A 667 3.23 16.94 21.35
C GLY A 667 2.81 16.16 22.60
N GLN A 668 2.22 14.98 22.45
CA GLN A 668 1.58 14.21 23.51
C GLN A 668 2.42 12.97 23.86
N PHE A 669 2.75 12.79 25.14
CA PHE A 669 3.71 11.78 25.60
C PHE A 669 3.55 11.48 27.09
N ILE A 670 4.15 10.37 27.54
CA ILE A 670 4.37 10.05 28.96
C ILE A 670 5.87 10.12 29.23
N ALA A 671 6.25 10.66 30.39
CA ALA A 671 7.64 10.75 30.81
C ALA A 671 7.79 10.47 32.31
N SER A 672 8.89 9.85 32.73
CA SER A 672 9.20 9.63 34.14
C SER A 672 9.80 10.88 34.80
N GLY A 673 9.51 11.09 36.09
CA GLY A 673 10.11 12.17 36.85
C GLY A 673 11.65 12.08 36.92
N ARG A 674 12.19 10.85 36.97
CA ARG A 674 13.64 10.60 37.02
C ARG A 674 14.34 10.99 35.72
N ARG A 675 13.73 10.70 34.57
CA ARG A 675 14.25 11.04 33.25
C ARG A 675 14.13 12.52 32.95
N ILE A 676 12.98 13.15 33.28
CA ILE A 676 12.84 14.61 33.19
C ILE A 676 13.97 15.30 33.96
N ARG A 677 14.23 14.84 35.19
CA ARG A 677 15.26 15.39 36.10
C ARG A 677 16.70 14.96 35.81
N GLY A 678 16.91 13.96 34.95
CA GLY A 678 18.24 13.57 34.47
C GLY A 678 18.91 14.62 33.58
N ILE A 679 18.15 15.64 33.18
CA ILE A 679 18.55 16.77 32.33
C ILE A 679 18.50 18.06 33.16
N SER A 680 19.37 19.04 32.86
CA SER A 680 19.34 20.31 33.61
C SER A 680 17.99 21.02 33.50
N LYS A 681 17.46 21.46 34.64
CA LYS A 681 16.28 22.33 34.75
C LYS A 681 16.39 23.58 33.87
N ASP A 682 17.61 24.08 33.67
CA ASP A 682 17.86 25.30 32.92
C ASP A 682 17.54 25.13 31.43
N ILE A 683 17.75 23.93 30.85
CA ILE A 683 17.37 23.62 29.46
C ILE A 683 15.84 23.76 29.28
N TYR A 684 15.05 23.22 30.21
CA TYR A 684 13.59 23.39 30.20
C TYR A 684 13.16 24.84 30.40
N ARG A 685 13.90 25.62 31.19
CA ARG A 685 13.60 27.04 31.42
C ARG A 685 13.90 27.89 30.19
N GLU A 686 15.05 27.70 29.55
CA GLU A 686 15.42 28.38 28.30
C GLU A 686 14.40 28.14 27.19
N MET A 687 13.93 26.89 27.03
CA MET A 687 12.86 26.57 26.06
C MET A 687 11.51 27.18 26.45
N LEU A 688 11.17 27.22 27.74
CA LEU A 688 9.94 27.85 28.24
C LEU A 688 9.95 29.36 27.94
N GLU A 689 11.08 30.03 28.24
CA GLU A 689 11.29 31.44 27.95
C GLU A 689 11.21 31.71 26.43
N ALA A 690 11.75 30.83 25.59
CA ALA A 690 11.69 30.98 24.13
C ALA A 690 10.29 30.73 23.53
N ILE A 691 9.51 29.78 24.05
CA ILE A 691 8.18 29.42 23.50
C ILE A 691 7.05 30.30 24.04
N GLU A 692 7.16 30.86 25.26
CA GLU A 692 6.18 31.79 25.81
C GLU A 692 6.54 33.27 25.56
N SER A 693 7.64 33.56 24.85
CA SER A 693 8.00 34.93 24.50
C SER A 693 7.00 35.54 23.51
N GLU A 694 6.90 36.88 23.52
CA GLU A 694 6.22 37.66 22.48
C GLU A 694 7.22 38.23 21.45
N VAL A 695 8.53 38.11 21.70
CA VAL A 695 9.62 38.71 20.92
C VAL A 695 10.91 37.88 20.97
N GLY A 696 11.84 38.11 20.04
CA GLY A 696 13.18 37.53 20.07
C GLY A 696 13.42 36.46 18.99
N TRP A 697 14.40 35.59 19.20
CA TRP A 697 14.92 34.69 18.17
C TRP A 697 13.90 33.64 17.69
N SER A 698 13.00 33.19 18.57
CA SER A 698 11.91 32.25 18.23
C SER A 698 10.88 32.84 17.25
N HIS A 699 10.89 34.17 17.10
CA HIS A 699 10.06 34.97 16.21
C HIS A 699 10.87 35.71 15.13
N ASP A 700 12.11 35.28 14.84
CA ASP A 700 12.97 35.95 13.84
C ASP A 700 12.32 35.90 12.44
N PRO A 701 11.94 37.04 11.84
CA PRO A 701 11.28 37.09 10.53
C PRO A 701 12.09 36.44 9.39
N GLN A 702 13.40 36.27 9.54
CA GLN A 702 14.24 35.56 8.57
C GLN A 702 14.03 34.05 8.59
N ILE A 703 13.64 33.48 9.74
CA ILE A 703 13.37 32.05 9.94
C ILE A 703 11.87 31.76 9.84
N VAL A 704 11.02 32.58 10.49
CA VAL A 704 9.56 32.39 10.49
C VAL A 704 8.89 32.89 9.21
N GLY A 705 9.48 33.86 8.50
CA GLY A 705 8.88 34.45 7.32
C GLY A 705 7.51 35.08 7.60
N SER A 706 6.58 34.97 6.66
CA SER A 706 5.19 35.47 6.78
C SER A 706 4.20 34.46 7.34
N LYS A 707 4.67 33.35 7.96
CA LYS A 707 3.91 32.12 8.22
C LYS A 707 2.88 32.18 9.37
N GLY A 708 2.29 33.34 9.67
CA GLY A 708 1.27 33.49 10.72
C GLY A 708 1.78 33.20 12.14
N ASP A 709 3.06 33.50 12.38
CA ASP A 709 3.74 33.33 13.66
C ASP A 709 3.22 34.32 14.71
N THR A 710 2.82 33.82 15.88
CA THR A 710 2.27 34.61 16.99
C THR A 710 2.67 34.01 18.32
N ALA A 711 2.59 34.77 19.42
CA ALA A 711 2.98 34.27 20.75
C ALA A 711 2.06 33.13 21.27
N ASP A 712 0.81 33.06 20.82
CA ASP A 712 -0.11 31.96 21.14
C ASP A 712 0.09 30.73 20.23
N ASN A 713 0.56 30.94 19.00
CA ASN A 713 0.85 29.91 18.00
C ASN A 713 2.27 30.06 17.39
N PRO A 714 3.35 29.99 18.20
CA PRO A 714 4.70 30.23 17.70
C PRO A 714 5.17 29.07 16.83
N ILE A 715 5.91 29.37 15.77
CA ILE A 715 6.48 28.34 14.89
C ILE A 715 7.48 27.47 15.65
N PHE A 716 8.22 28.06 16.58
CA PHE A 716 9.09 27.30 17.50
C PHE A 716 8.30 26.28 18.35
N GLY A 717 7.00 26.48 18.57
CA GLY A 717 6.13 25.48 19.22
C GLY A 717 6.01 24.18 18.43
N PHE A 718 5.97 24.24 17.08
CA PHE A 718 6.04 23.04 16.25
C PHE A 718 7.39 22.35 16.36
N THR A 719 8.50 23.09 16.52
CA THR A 719 9.81 22.49 16.82
C THR A 719 9.78 21.76 18.16
N VAL A 720 9.31 22.40 19.24
CA VAL A 720 9.20 21.76 20.57
C VAL A 720 8.32 20.49 20.53
N GLU A 721 7.27 20.46 19.70
CA GLU A 721 6.45 19.26 19.44
C GLU A 721 7.28 18.05 18.96
N ARG A 722 8.36 18.27 18.18
CA ARG A 722 9.28 17.22 17.67
C ARG A 722 10.37 16.84 18.66
N LEU A 723 10.71 17.75 19.58
CA LEU A 723 11.87 17.61 20.46
C LEU A 723 11.67 16.69 21.67
N TRP A 724 10.45 16.28 22.04
CA TRP A 724 10.23 15.52 23.28
C TRP A 724 10.98 14.17 23.32
N GLY A 725 11.12 13.50 22.17
CA GLY A 725 11.95 12.30 22.04
C GLY A 725 13.43 12.59 22.35
N LEU A 726 14.02 13.58 21.66
CA LEU A 726 15.39 14.01 21.89
C LEU A 726 15.63 14.50 23.32
N LEU A 727 14.77 15.39 23.81
CA LEU A 727 14.85 15.96 25.16
C LEU A 727 14.96 14.86 26.20
N LEU A 728 14.01 13.94 26.21
CA LEU A 728 13.92 12.86 27.19
C LEU A 728 14.88 11.69 26.89
N GLN A 729 15.93 11.90 26.08
CA GLN A 729 16.93 10.88 25.73
C GLN A 729 16.27 9.59 25.23
N CYS A 730 15.28 9.77 24.34
CA CYS A 730 14.48 8.73 23.71
C CYS A 730 14.43 8.97 22.20
N ALA A 731 15.61 9.01 21.60
CA ALA A 731 15.81 9.21 20.17
C ALA A 731 16.10 7.88 19.43
N ASP A 732 16.11 6.74 20.14
CA ASP A 732 16.53 5.43 19.66
C ASP A 732 15.87 5.03 18.33
N PRO A 733 16.65 4.82 17.25
CA PRO A 733 16.12 4.49 15.94
C PRO A 733 15.41 3.12 15.90
N GLN A 734 15.65 2.22 16.85
CA GLN A 734 14.90 0.97 16.98
C GLN A 734 13.47 1.18 17.46
N ILE A 735 13.22 2.14 18.34
CA ILE A 735 11.85 2.54 18.71
C ILE A 735 11.18 3.19 17.51
N GLY A 736 11.91 4.07 16.82
CA GLY A 736 11.52 4.59 15.50
C GLY A 736 11.19 3.47 14.50
N ALA A 737 11.92 2.36 14.50
CA ALA A 737 11.74 1.23 13.58
C ALA A 737 10.57 0.29 13.96
N LYS A 738 10.45 -0.09 15.24
CA LYS A 738 9.57 -1.17 15.74
C LYS A 738 8.18 -0.69 16.18
N CYS A 739 8.07 0.56 16.63
CA CYS A 739 6.82 1.06 17.20
C CYS A 739 5.69 1.13 16.15
N PRO A 740 4.53 0.46 16.33
CA PRO A 740 3.44 0.51 15.36
C PRO A 740 2.87 1.91 15.12
N SER A 741 2.26 2.11 13.97
CA SER A 741 1.36 3.22 13.70
C SER A 741 0.20 3.25 14.70
N LEU A 742 -0.40 4.43 14.84
CA LEU A 742 -1.59 4.62 15.67
C LEU A 742 -2.74 3.69 15.25
N LEU A 743 -3.00 3.54 13.95
CA LEU A 743 -4.03 2.64 13.43
C LEU A 743 -3.73 1.17 13.72
N SER A 744 -2.52 0.68 13.43
CA SER A 744 -2.16 -0.73 13.70
C SER A 744 -2.26 -1.06 15.19
N GLY A 745 -1.88 -0.13 16.07
CA GLY A 745 -2.07 -0.29 17.52
C GLY A 745 -3.53 -0.49 17.96
N THR A 746 -4.51 0.07 17.23
CA THR A 746 -5.94 -0.20 17.50
C THR A 746 -6.41 -1.59 17.07
N LEU A 747 -5.73 -2.23 16.12
CA LEU A 747 -6.04 -3.58 15.64
C LEU A 747 -5.48 -4.68 16.56
N GLY A 748 -4.68 -4.28 17.56
CA GLY A 748 -4.11 -5.12 18.61
C GLY A 748 -2.58 -5.03 18.68
N PHE A 749 -2.02 -5.70 19.68
CA PHE A 749 -0.58 -5.81 19.84
C PHE A 749 0.06 -6.54 18.64
N ARG A 750 1.21 -6.03 18.16
CA ARG A 750 2.10 -6.78 17.27
C ARG A 750 2.44 -8.13 17.92
N ARG A 751 2.26 -9.24 17.21
CA ARG A 751 2.62 -10.56 17.75
C ARG A 751 4.12 -10.61 18.04
N GLY A 752 4.49 -10.84 19.30
CA GLY A 752 5.89 -10.83 19.74
C GLY A 752 6.52 -9.44 19.87
N GLY A 753 5.70 -8.38 19.97
CA GLY A 753 6.18 -7.07 20.43
C GLY A 753 6.20 -6.96 21.95
N GLY A 754 7.08 -6.10 22.46
CA GLY A 754 7.19 -5.75 23.89
C GLY A 754 6.87 -4.29 24.17
N ILE A 755 6.99 -3.85 25.42
CA ILE A 755 6.79 -2.44 25.82
C ILE A 755 7.90 -1.56 25.18
N GLU A 756 9.11 -2.10 25.14
CA GLU A 756 10.32 -1.56 24.54
C GLU A 756 10.24 -1.31 23.03
N ASP A 757 9.22 -1.82 22.33
CA ASP A 757 9.00 -1.49 20.91
C ASP A 757 8.59 -0.01 20.71
N CYS A 758 7.96 0.62 21.71
CA CYS A 758 7.47 2.00 21.64
C CYS A 758 7.92 2.91 22.79
N ALA A 759 8.34 2.35 23.92
CA ALA A 759 8.75 3.10 25.10
C ALA A 759 10.24 2.97 25.36
N CYS A 760 10.92 4.09 25.61
CA CYS A 760 12.21 4.04 26.29
C CYS A 760 12.01 3.66 27.74
N LEU A 761 12.78 2.69 28.20
CA LEU A 761 12.76 2.22 29.58
C LEU A 761 13.83 2.92 30.41
N ASP A 762 13.56 3.10 31.71
CA ASP A 762 14.51 3.56 32.74
C ASP A 762 15.24 2.39 33.41
#